data_AF-A0A8J5MF18-F1
#
_entry.id   AF-A0A8J5MF18-F1
#
_cell.length_a   1.000
_cell.length_b   1.000
_cell.length_c   1.000
_cell.angle_alpha   90.00
_cell.angle_beta   90.00
_cell.angle_gamma   90.00
#
_symmetry.space_group_name_H-M   'P 1'
#
loop_
_entity.id
_entity.type
_entity.pdbx_description
1 polymer ?
#
loop_
_entity_poly.entity_id
_entity_poly.type
_entity_poly.pdbx_seq_one_letter_code
_entity_poly.pdbx_strand_id
1 'polypeptide(L)'
;MGLLVEGSPLDWPDALEWLQHVRTQGIDQFLHTYNRVKDIEGDELKWGDELEYGVFHMDKETKRARLALRGAEILRQLQAKEKKSEEQGRDPGSPKAPAEPCVDGCNWVPEYGAWMIEGTPSAPYGGFTSDLRKVEGNMRLRRARLLALLNEDEIAPSVTAFPMMGVGDFTVPSSQPHGSVAMSDYISDAIINPHPRFATLTRNIRQRRTRKVDIRVPIFRDVYTEARQEEEQATWNAEKSRPKYETKRDASPYGSAPTSPSSTSNSEDNAESKSPPAPMRKTLDSEPKSIRKLSMVDGDHKAEPYPGFIHMDAMAFGMGMCCLQVTFQAKNVGESRHLYDHLGVLSPILLGLTAATPILKGRLADTDVRWATISAAVDDRTPQELGEAPPSSDPETKAKYAQMAGNGVKRLPKSRYEGISTFICNHKQGEDPHTSTDKYNDVDVPYDEESYKTLIDAGVDRLLALHISHLFIRDPLVIYKQRLHLDNEHETDHFENIQSTNWQTVRWKPPPPAPSSAEGPHIGWRTEFRSMEIQLTDFENAAFTVFIALLSRVILTFDLNLYIPLSKVNDNMEAAHRVNAVLDEKFHFRCHMAPPEVDDCGSKGSCHLHDDPDRSELMTIAEIMLGKGSYFPGLIPLVYAYLDHIECDEATRTLVEKYMCLIAKRATGELPTAATWMRRFVRAHPDYRHDSVVPHSTAFDLLNECQQIGEGLKQCPELLGEFKIAPVRGQAAYRVPLKSSGVAAEKRQGLLQRYLGRVALRLTLPRRPTSCSQRALDSRSSYTSAMEEAPVPRNPPPKPKRTNVPSAPADYPDDTYSDQDYSMSPIRRGRQHANRQSGSPPMTPTYTAPRQAKVPIIDAEPETTIGAAVKMKGELSFDRLLRIEGEFEGKLNSKGSLVIGTRGALIGNVDNMKEVYVTGGRIVGNVNVEKLVLRDKAQIFGNITAKTVKIEPECIVVGRINVNPQAPERINEKGEIVKDDAPDGT
;
A
#
# COMPACT_ATOMS: atom_id res chain seq x y z
N MET A 1 6.37 4.05 -8.37
CA MET A 1 7.47 4.03 -9.39
C MET A 1 8.44 5.24 -9.44
N GLY A 2 9.60 5.11 -10.14
CA GLY A 2 10.66 6.15 -10.33
C GLY A 2 10.86 6.64 -11.78
N LEU A 3 11.79 7.58 -12.04
CA LEU A 3 11.93 8.35 -13.30
C LEU A 3 11.89 7.51 -14.62
N LEU A 4 10.80 7.61 -15.37
CA LEU A 4 10.59 6.99 -16.68
C LEU A 4 10.59 8.06 -17.78
N VAL A 5 11.76 8.34 -18.39
CA VAL A 5 11.87 9.27 -19.53
C VAL A 5 12.02 8.49 -20.83
N GLU A 6 11.40 8.98 -21.92
CA GLU A 6 11.79 8.59 -23.28
C GLU A 6 13.20 9.09 -23.57
N GLY A 7 14.15 8.18 -23.79
CA GLY A 7 15.54 8.54 -24.03
C GLY A 7 16.48 7.34 -24.19
N SER A 8 17.74 7.64 -24.43
CA SER A 8 18.83 6.67 -24.59
C SER A 8 19.66 6.61 -23.31
N PRO A 9 19.51 5.56 -22.47
CA PRO A 9 20.32 5.42 -21.27
C PRO A 9 21.82 5.18 -21.56
N LEU A 10 22.67 5.47 -20.58
CA LEU A 10 24.09 5.13 -20.55
C LEU A 10 24.29 3.67 -20.09
N ASP A 11 25.08 2.93 -20.86
CA ASP A 11 25.73 1.71 -20.36
C ASP A 11 26.83 2.09 -19.36
N TRP A 12 27.13 1.22 -18.39
CA TRP A 12 28.06 1.53 -17.29
C TRP A 12 29.40 2.17 -17.69
N PRO A 13 30.11 1.76 -18.76
CA PRO A 13 31.36 2.41 -19.16
C PRO A 13 31.19 3.88 -19.56
N ASP A 14 30.13 4.21 -20.33
CA ASP A 14 29.79 5.59 -20.66
C ASP A 14 29.34 6.37 -19.40
N ALA A 15 28.72 5.69 -18.43
CA ALA A 15 28.18 6.32 -17.23
C ALA A 15 29.25 6.80 -16.23
N LEU A 16 30.41 6.13 -16.18
CA LEU A 16 31.51 6.45 -15.26
C LEU A 16 31.92 7.94 -15.31
N GLU A 17 32.05 8.50 -16.52
CA GLU A 17 32.46 9.90 -16.73
C GLU A 17 31.45 10.92 -16.16
N TRP A 18 30.20 10.49 -15.93
CA TRP A 18 29.08 11.35 -15.53
C TRP A 18 28.61 11.14 -14.10
N LEU A 19 29.13 10.16 -13.36
CA LEU A 19 28.67 9.83 -11.99
C LEU A 19 28.82 11.03 -11.05
N GLN A 20 30.02 11.64 -11.00
CA GLN A 20 30.26 12.82 -10.17
C GLN A 20 29.42 14.03 -10.61
N HIS A 21 29.27 14.27 -11.93
CA HIS A 21 28.42 15.34 -12.46
C HIS A 21 26.98 15.20 -11.98
N VAL A 22 26.36 14.04 -12.19
CA VAL A 22 24.97 13.76 -11.76
C VAL A 22 24.83 13.86 -10.23
N ARG A 23 25.83 13.44 -9.45
CA ARG A 23 25.82 13.61 -7.99
C ARG A 23 25.87 15.09 -7.58
N THR A 24 26.81 15.87 -8.11
CA THR A 24 26.95 17.30 -7.80
C THR A 24 25.71 18.09 -8.21
N GLN A 25 25.19 17.87 -9.44
CA GLN A 25 23.97 18.52 -9.91
C GLN A 25 22.72 18.04 -9.15
N GLY A 26 22.69 16.80 -8.67
CA GLY A 26 21.58 16.28 -7.86
C GLY A 26 21.47 16.91 -6.47
N ILE A 27 22.59 17.31 -5.85
CA ILE A 27 22.58 18.11 -4.62
C ILE A 27 22.10 19.54 -4.91
N ASP A 28 22.51 20.13 -6.03
CA ASP A 28 22.08 21.47 -6.44
C ASP A 28 20.57 21.52 -6.72
N GLN A 29 20.02 20.53 -7.44
CA GLN A 29 18.57 20.35 -7.65
C GLN A 29 17.79 20.14 -6.35
N PHE A 30 18.37 19.42 -5.38
CA PHE A 30 17.79 19.30 -4.05
C PHE A 30 17.76 20.66 -3.33
N LEU A 31 18.84 21.44 -3.37
CA LEU A 31 18.91 22.75 -2.71
C LEU A 31 17.95 23.78 -3.31
N HIS A 32 17.80 23.82 -4.63
CA HIS A 32 16.80 24.67 -5.29
C HIS A 32 15.37 24.23 -4.93
N THR A 33 15.10 22.92 -4.96
CA THR A 33 13.80 22.38 -4.53
C THR A 33 13.50 22.69 -3.07
N TYR A 34 14.45 22.42 -2.15
CA TYR A 34 14.32 22.65 -0.72
C TYR A 34 14.08 24.14 -0.42
N ASN A 35 14.88 25.05 -0.97
CA ASN A 35 14.69 26.48 -0.75
C ASN A 35 13.38 27.03 -1.34
N ARG A 36 12.84 26.41 -2.39
CA ARG A 36 11.52 26.74 -2.97
C ARG A 36 10.34 26.25 -2.12
N VAL A 37 10.50 25.21 -1.30
CA VAL A 37 9.36 24.48 -0.70
C VAL A 37 9.46 24.13 0.79
N LYS A 38 10.57 24.45 1.47
CA LYS A 38 10.74 24.22 2.92
C LYS A 38 9.68 24.96 3.76
N ASP A 39 9.26 26.14 3.31
CA ASP A 39 8.30 27.01 3.99
C ASP A 39 6.83 26.69 3.63
N ILE A 40 6.55 25.51 3.04
CA ILE A 40 5.18 25.02 2.85
C ILE A 40 4.58 24.62 4.21
N GLU A 41 3.47 25.28 4.55
CA GLU A 41 2.69 25.05 5.75
C GLU A 41 1.21 24.87 5.45
N GLY A 42 0.51 24.13 6.32
CA GLY A 42 -0.95 23.96 6.27
C GLY A 42 -1.47 23.03 5.16
N ASP A 43 -0.63 22.19 4.56
CA ASP A 43 -1.06 21.22 3.54
C ASP A 43 -2.04 20.17 4.13
N GLU A 44 -3.06 19.78 3.36
CA GLU A 44 -4.04 18.78 3.82
C GLU A 44 -3.52 17.34 3.66
N LEU A 45 -4.09 16.39 4.43
CA LEU A 45 -3.84 14.98 4.19
C LEU A 45 -4.41 14.55 2.84
N LYS A 46 -3.50 14.30 1.90
CA LYS A 46 -3.72 13.51 0.68
C LYS A 46 -2.95 12.20 0.80
N TRP A 47 -3.51 11.08 0.39
CA TRP A 47 -2.82 9.79 0.49
C TRP A 47 -3.28 8.79 -0.57
N GLY A 48 -2.54 7.71 -0.78
CA GLY A 48 -2.90 6.70 -1.78
C GLY A 48 -2.02 5.46 -1.69
N ASP A 49 -2.56 4.35 -2.18
CA ASP A 49 -1.88 3.06 -2.25
C ASP A 49 -1.40 2.71 -3.67
N GLU A 50 -0.30 1.98 -3.73
CA GLU A 50 0.26 1.40 -4.95
C GLU A 50 0.18 -0.14 -4.81
N LEU A 51 -0.50 -0.81 -5.75
CA LEU A 51 -0.60 -2.28 -5.82
C LEU A 51 0.10 -2.79 -7.08
N GLU A 52 0.92 -3.82 -6.91
CA GLU A 52 1.64 -4.48 -8.00
C GLU A 52 0.98 -5.82 -8.36
N TYR A 53 0.78 -6.08 -9.66
CA TYR A 53 0.09 -7.28 -10.17
C TYR A 53 0.98 -8.04 -11.16
N GLY A 54 1.09 -9.35 -11.00
CA GLY A 54 1.70 -10.25 -11.98
C GLY A 54 0.65 -11.00 -12.80
N VAL A 55 0.84 -11.08 -14.12
CA VAL A 55 -0.04 -11.84 -15.02
C VAL A 55 0.58 -13.21 -15.34
N PHE A 56 -0.17 -14.28 -15.14
CA PHE A 56 0.29 -15.66 -15.31
C PHE A 56 -0.62 -16.45 -16.26
N HIS A 57 -0.02 -17.23 -17.16
CA HIS A 57 -0.70 -18.19 -18.03
C HIS A 57 -0.80 -19.55 -17.33
N MET A 58 -1.98 -20.16 -17.39
CA MET A 58 -2.37 -21.37 -16.67
C MET A 58 -2.69 -22.52 -17.62
N ASP A 59 -1.68 -23.34 -17.89
CA ASP A 59 -1.78 -24.54 -18.72
C ASP A 59 -2.54 -25.66 -17.98
N LYS A 60 -3.82 -25.82 -18.31
CA LYS A 60 -4.74 -26.77 -17.67
C LYS A 60 -4.46 -28.23 -18.05
N GLU A 61 -3.75 -28.49 -19.15
CA GLU A 61 -3.43 -29.84 -19.62
C GLU A 61 -2.13 -30.36 -18.99
N THR A 62 -1.07 -29.55 -18.99
CA THR A 62 0.22 -29.93 -18.38
C THR A 62 0.34 -29.55 -16.91
N LYS A 63 -0.68 -28.88 -16.34
CA LYS A 63 -0.67 -28.35 -14.96
C LYS A 63 0.53 -27.45 -14.68
N ARG A 64 0.89 -26.57 -15.63
CA ARG A 64 2.00 -25.61 -15.52
C ARG A 64 1.51 -24.16 -15.50
N ALA A 65 1.80 -23.45 -14.41
CA ALA A 65 1.74 -21.99 -14.40
C ALA A 65 3.01 -21.40 -15.02
N ARG A 66 2.88 -20.30 -15.76
CA ARG A 66 3.97 -19.58 -16.45
C ARG A 66 3.76 -18.07 -16.37
N LEU A 67 4.84 -17.28 -16.39
CA LEU A 67 4.78 -15.82 -16.51
C LEU A 67 4.27 -15.41 -17.90
N ALA A 68 3.18 -14.65 -18.00
CA ALA A 68 2.70 -14.13 -19.27
C ALA A 68 3.41 -12.78 -19.56
N LEU A 69 4.30 -12.75 -20.55
CA LEU A 69 5.18 -11.59 -20.83
C LEU A 69 4.44 -10.47 -21.61
N ARG A 70 3.20 -10.16 -21.18
CA ARG A 70 2.25 -9.25 -21.83
C ARG A 70 1.97 -7.97 -21.02
N GLY A 71 2.70 -7.71 -19.93
CA GLY A 71 2.51 -6.52 -19.08
C GLY A 71 2.50 -5.22 -19.89
N ALA A 72 3.47 -5.03 -20.79
CA ALA A 72 3.55 -3.85 -21.67
C ALA A 72 2.48 -3.81 -22.80
N GLU A 73 1.77 -4.91 -23.05
CA GLU A 73 0.60 -4.92 -23.94
C GLU A 73 -0.66 -4.53 -23.17
N ILE A 74 -0.92 -5.21 -22.05
CA ILE A 74 -2.07 -5.00 -21.17
C ILE A 74 -2.06 -3.58 -20.58
N LEU A 75 -0.90 -3.07 -20.17
CA LEU A 75 -0.72 -1.68 -19.70
C LEU A 75 -1.19 -0.64 -20.73
N ARG A 76 -0.80 -0.79 -22.01
CA ARG A 76 -1.24 0.11 -23.08
C ARG A 76 -2.75 0.01 -23.30
N GLN A 77 -3.33 -1.19 -23.17
CA GLN A 77 -4.77 -1.38 -23.25
C GLN A 77 -5.53 -0.78 -22.05
N LEU A 78 -4.98 -0.87 -20.83
CA LEU A 78 -5.51 -0.21 -19.62
C LEU A 78 -5.51 1.31 -19.82
N GLN A 79 -4.35 1.92 -20.06
CA GLN A 79 -4.19 3.36 -20.25
C GLN A 79 -5.10 3.91 -21.37
N ALA A 80 -5.22 3.20 -22.50
CA ALA A 80 -6.12 3.58 -23.58
C ALA A 80 -7.62 3.48 -23.19
N LYS A 81 -8.00 2.54 -22.33
CA LYS A 81 -9.37 2.42 -21.79
C LYS A 81 -9.66 3.47 -20.71
N GLU A 82 -8.68 3.83 -19.87
CA GLU A 82 -8.82 4.92 -18.88
C GLU A 82 -9.12 6.25 -19.57
N LYS A 83 -8.23 6.68 -20.48
CA LYS A 83 -8.40 7.91 -21.27
C LYS A 83 -9.76 7.95 -21.98
N LYS A 84 -10.18 6.83 -22.58
CA LYS A 84 -11.49 6.72 -23.23
C LYS A 84 -12.66 6.83 -22.24
N SER A 85 -12.50 6.34 -21.01
CA SER A 85 -13.51 6.47 -19.95
C SER A 85 -13.64 7.91 -19.45
N GLU A 86 -12.54 8.67 -19.42
CA GLU A 86 -12.54 10.10 -19.10
C GLU A 86 -13.17 10.95 -20.23
N GLU A 87 -12.86 10.62 -21.49
CA GLU A 87 -13.44 11.26 -22.68
C GLU A 87 -14.96 11.02 -22.76
N GLN A 88 -15.42 9.80 -22.45
CA GLN A 88 -16.84 9.44 -22.44
C GLN A 88 -17.66 10.07 -21.30
N GLY A 89 -17.00 10.74 -20.34
CA GLY A 89 -17.66 11.56 -19.32
C GLY A 89 -18.02 12.98 -19.75
N ARG A 90 -17.65 13.41 -20.97
CA ARG A 90 -17.75 14.81 -21.42
C ARG A 90 -18.80 14.98 -22.53
N ASP A 91 -19.63 16.01 -22.41
CA ASP A 91 -20.70 16.29 -23.38
C ASP A 91 -20.14 16.99 -24.64
N PRO A 92 -20.40 16.54 -25.88
CA PRO A 92 -19.78 17.07 -27.10
C PRO A 92 -20.25 18.48 -27.52
N GLY A 93 -19.92 19.49 -26.72
CA GLY A 93 -20.27 20.89 -26.97
C GLY A 93 -20.09 21.83 -25.77
N SER A 94 -19.84 21.30 -24.57
CA SER A 94 -19.52 22.14 -23.40
C SER A 94 -18.16 22.84 -23.58
N PRO A 95 -18.00 24.09 -23.10
CA PRO A 95 -16.68 24.74 -23.07
C PRO A 95 -15.71 23.97 -22.17
N LYS A 96 -14.40 24.23 -22.34
CA LYS A 96 -13.32 23.64 -21.52
C LYS A 96 -13.34 24.17 -20.08
N ALA A 97 -14.33 23.78 -19.28
CA ALA A 97 -14.12 23.71 -17.84
C ALA A 97 -13.05 22.64 -17.55
N PRO A 98 -12.22 22.79 -16.50
CA PRO A 98 -11.41 21.68 -16.02
C PRO A 98 -12.34 20.51 -15.68
N ALA A 99 -12.05 19.33 -16.20
CA ALA A 99 -12.86 18.15 -15.90
C ALA A 99 -12.69 17.80 -14.43
N GLU A 100 -13.80 17.71 -13.68
CA GLU A 100 -13.77 17.15 -12.32
C GLU A 100 -13.10 15.77 -12.37
N PRO A 101 -12.08 15.50 -11.53
CA PRO A 101 -11.37 14.23 -11.56
C PRO A 101 -12.33 13.04 -11.44
N CYS A 102 -12.09 11.99 -12.22
CA CYS A 102 -12.90 10.78 -12.10
C CYS A 102 -12.64 10.15 -10.73
N VAL A 103 -13.58 10.32 -9.80
CA VAL A 103 -13.48 9.85 -8.39
C VAL A 103 -13.25 8.33 -8.31
N ASP A 104 -13.67 7.60 -9.34
CA ASP A 104 -13.49 6.15 -9.52
C ASP A 104 -12.49 5.81 -10.64
N GLY A 105 -11.46 6.62 -10.85
CA GLY A 105 -10.40 6.35 -11.83
C GLY A 105 -9.26 5.50 -11.25
N CYS A 106 -8.45 4.95 -12.15
CA CYS A 106 -7.24 4.19 -11.84
C CYS A 106 -6.10 4.71 -12.72
N ASN A 107 -4.91 4.85 -12.16
CA ASN A 107 -3.68 5.11 -12.90
C ASN A 107 -2.87 3.81 -12.98
N TRP A 108 -2.12 3.62 -14.07
CA TRP A 108 -1.42 2.39 -14.39
C TRP A 108 -0.05 2.68 -14.98
N VAL A 109 0.99 2.05 -14.43
CA VAL A 109 2.39 2.25 -14.83
C VAL A 109 3.11 0.90 -14.98
N PRO A 110 4.23 0.83 -15.72
CA PRO A 110 5.00 -0.41 -15.84
C PRO A 110 5.78 -0.69 -14.56
N GLU A 111 5.96 -1.98 -14.24
CA GLU A 111 6.99 -2.43 -13.29
C GLU A 111 8.06 -3.29 -13.98
N TYR A 112 9.12 -3.65 -13.25
CA TYR A 112 10.33 -4.29 -13.74
C TYR A 112 10.09 -5.57 -14.54
N GLY A 113 9.15 -6.42 -14.13
CA GLY A 113 8.82 -7.65 -14.85
C GLY A 113 8.02 -7.37 -16.12
N ALA A 114 8.35 -8.02 -17.23
CA ALA A 114 7.57 -7.98 -18.47
C ALA A 114 6.15 -8.58 -18.32
N TRP A 115 5.87 -9.23 -17.18
CA TRP A 115 4.56 -9.74 -16.77
C TRP A 115 3.86 -8.87 -15.70
N MET A 116 4.49 -7.78 -15.26
CA MET A 116 4.03 -6.95 -14.13
C MET A 116 3.39 -5.63 -14.57
N ILE A 117 2.45 -5.15 -13.75
CA ILE A 117 1.79 -3.84 -13.86
C ILE A 117 1.55 -3.29 -12.44
N GLU A 118 1.90 -2.03 -12.19
CA GLU A 118 1.53 -1.29 -10.97
C GLU A 118 0.24 -0.49 -11.24
N GLY A 119 -0.69 -0.50 -10.29
CA GLY A 119 -1.97 0.21 -10.37
C GLY A 119 -2.28 1.00 -9.10
N THR A 120 -2.57 2.28 -9.26
CA THR A 120 -2.91 3.24 -8.17
C THR A 120 -4.33 3.80 -8.37
N PRO A 121 -4.97 4.43 -7.38
CA PRO A 121 -6.09 5.33 -7.67
C PRO A 121 -5.60 6.48 -8.58
N SER A 122 -6.47 7.04 -9.43
CA SER A 122 -6.11 8.14 -10.35
C SER A 122 -5.97 9.50 -9.66
N ALA A 123 -6.50 9.63 -8.46
CA ALA A 123 -6.37 10.80 -7.59
C ALA A 123 -6.17 10.29 -6.14
N PRO A 124 -5.42 11.01 -5.29
CA PRO A 124 -5.25 10.63 -3.90
C PRO A 124 -6.58 10.74 -3.14
N TYR A 125 -6.73 9.88 -2.14
CA TYR A 125 -7.74 9.96 -1.08
C TYR A 125 -7.54 11.22 -0.24
N GLY A 126 -8.65 11.82 0.20
CA GLY A 126 -8.65 12.96 1.13
C GLY A 126 -8.56 12.56 2.60
N GLY A 127 -8.61 13.56 3.47
CA GLY A 127 -8.57 13.40 4.93
C GLY A 127 -9.91 13.05 5.60
N PHE A 128 -10.97 12.72 4.86
CA PHE A 128 -12.30 12.48 5.45
C PHE A 128 -12.54 11.00 5.76
N THR A 129 -13.36 10.69 6.79
CA THR A 129 -13.76 9.31 7.11
C THR A 129 -14.35 8.57 5.90
N SER A 130 -15.08 9.29 5.04
CA SER A 130 -15.67 8.75 3.81
C SER A 130 -14.64 8.22 2.79
N ASP A 131 -13.39 8.69 2.82
CA ASP A 131 -12.31 8.23 1.95
C ASP A 131 -11.82 6.83 2.34
N LEU A 132 -11.83 6.49 3.63
CA LEU A 132 -11.51 5.14 4.13
C LEU A 132 -12.41 4.06 3.50
N ARG A 133 -13.66 4.43 3.15
CA ARG A 133 -14.62 3.56 2.45
C ARG A 133 -14.38 3.42 0.94
N LYS A 134 -13.52 4.25 0.33
CA LYS A 134 -13.22 4.24 -1.12
C LYS A 134 -12.09 3.26 -1.47
N VAL A 135 -11.20 2.94 -0.53
CA VAL A 135 -9.99 2.14 -0.73
C VAL A 135 -10.27 0.79 -1.41
N GLU A 136 -11.04 -0.08 -0.74
CA GLU A 136 -11.40 -1.40 -1.29
C GLU A 136 -12.19 -1.28 -2.60
N GLY A 137 -13.07 -0.28 -2.71
CA GLY A 137 -13.83 -0.01 -3.93
C GLY A 137 -12.91 0.25 -5.14
N ASN A 138 -11.85 1.04 -4.95
CA ASN A 138 -10.87 1.34 -6.00
C ASN A 138 -9.94 0.16 -6.30
N MET A 139 -9.47 -0.58 -5.29
CA MET A 139 -8.67 -1.81 -5.50
C MET A 139 -9.46 -2.87 -6.30
N ARG A 140 -10.73 -3.09 -5.94
CA ARG A 140 -11.64 -4.00 -6.67
C ARG A 140 -11.91 -3.52 -8.09
N LEU A 141 -11.89 -2.21 -8.33
CA LEU A 141 -12.05 -1.62 -9.66
C LEU A 141 -10.78 -1.77 -10.52
N ARG A 142 -9.58 -1.58 -9.94
CA ARG A 142 -8.30 -1.95 -10.54
C ARG A 142 -8.30 -3.42 -10.97
N ARG A 143 -8.63 -4.34 -10.05
CA ARG A 143 -8.75 -5.77 -10.35
C ARG A 143 -9.77 -6.04 -11.47
N ALA A 144 -10.96 -5.45 -11.41
CA ALA A 144 -11.97 -5.63 -12.46
C ALA A 144 -11.48 -5.18 -13.85
N ARG A 145 -10.73 -4.07 -13.94
CA ARG A 145 -10.18 -3.54 -15.20
C ARG A 145 -9.07 -4.43 -15.77
N LEU A 146 -8.20 -4.96 -14.93
CA LEU A 146 -7.19 -5.95 -15.32
C LEU A 146 -7.85 -7.26 -15.83
N LEU A 147 -8.82 -7.80 -15.07
CA LEU A 147 -9.60 -8.99 -15.48
C LEU A 147 -10.42 -8.78 -16.76
N ALA A 148 -10.68 -7.54 -17.19
CA ALA A 148 -11.35 -7.21 -18.45
C ALA A 148 -10.39 -7.14 -19.66
N LEU A 149 -9.16 -7.65 -19.51
CA LEU A 149 -8.09 -7.68 -20.52
C LEU A 149 -7.31 -9.00 -20.58
N LEU A 150 -7.49 -9.90 -19.61
CA LEU A 150 -6.87 -11.23 -19.60
C LEU A 150 -7.52 -12.16 -20.64
N ASN A 151 -6.74 -13.12 -21.13
CA ASN A 151 -7.22 -14.24 -21.94
C ASN A 151 -7.90 -15.33 -21.06
N GLU A 152 -8.56 -16.32 -21.67
CA GLU A 152 -9.27 -17.40 -20.95
C GLU A 152 -8.34 -18.42 -20.23
N ASP A 153 -7.05 -18.35 -20.54
CA ASP A 153 -5.93 -19.09 -19.98
C ASP A 153 -5.06 -18.26 -19.03
N GLU A 154 -5.38 -16.98 -18.78
CA GLU A 154 -4.61 -16.08 -17.92
C GLU A 154 -5.29 -15.75 -16.59
N ILE A 155 -4.47 -15.49 -15.56
CA ILE A 155 -4.88 -15.02 -14.23
C ILE A 155 -3.99 -13.86 -13.76
N ALA A 156 -4.50 -13.06 -12.82
CA ALA A 156 -3.74 -12.03 -12.11
C ALA A 156 -4.05 -12.04 -10.59
N PRO A 157 -3.63 -13.07 -9.84
CA PRO A 157 -3.76 -13.11 -8.40
C PRO A 157 -2.80 -12.12 -7.74
N SER A 158 -3.21 -11.52 -6.62
CA SER A 158 -2.32 -10.65 -5.83
C SER A 158 -1.44 -11.50 -4.92
N VAL A 159 -0.28 -11.91 -5.44
CA VAL A 159 0.73 -12.71 -4.73
C VAL A 159 2.09 -12.02 -4.82
N THR A 160 2.88 -12.06 -3.74
CA THR A 160 4.17 -11.36 -3.70
C THR A 160 5.21 -11.97 -4.63
N ALA A 161 5.29 -13.30 -4.74
CA ALA A 161 6.26 -13.97 -5.61
C ALA A 161 5.60 -14.97 -6.56
N PHE A 162 6.09 -15.08 -7.81
CA PHE A 162 5.73 -16.17 -8.71
C PHE A 162 6.50 -17.45 -8.32
N PRO A 163 5.83 -18.54 -7.90
CA PRO A 163 6.49 -19.70 -7.29
C PRO A 163 7.59 -20.36 -8.13
N MET A 164 7.43 -20.42 -9.46
CA MET A 164 8.26 -21.24 -10.36
C MET A 164 9.25 -20.41 -11.21
N MET A 165 9.56 -19.17 -10.82
CA MET A 165 10.50 -18.34 -11.59
C MET A 165 11.88 -19.01 -11.65
N GLY A 166 12.47 -19.13 -12.85
CA GLY A 166 13.77 -19.78 -13.02
C GLY A 166 13.76 -21.32 -12.99
N VAL A 167 12.60 -21.97 -13.03
CA VAL A 167 12.46 -23.44 -13.00
C VAL A 167 11.83 -23.98 -14.29
N GLY A 168 12.60 -24.76 -15.06
CA GLY A 168 12.15 -25.37 -16.30
C GLY A 168 11.69 -24.36 -17.35
N ASP A 169 10.66 -24.71 -18.10
CA ASP A 169 9.89 -23.76 -18.93
C ASP A 169 8.84 -23.04 -18.06
N PHE A 170 9.05 -21.73 -17.82
CA PHE A 170 8.24 -20.92 -16.90
C PHE A 170 7.71 -19.61 -17.51
N THR A 171 7.79 -19.38 -18.82
CA THR A 171 7.32 -18.14 -19.48
C THR A 171 6.43 -18.39 -20.70
N VAL A 172 5.56 -17.44 -21.02
CA VAL A 172 4.79 -17.39 -22.28
C VAL A 172 5.01 -16.02 -22.95
N PRO A 173 5.62 -15.95 -24.15
CA PRO A 173 6.23 -17.06 -24.89
C PRO A 173 7.38 -17.72 -24.10
N SER A 174 7.67 -18.98 -24.41
CA SER A 174 8.79 -19.70 -23.80
C SER A 174 10.10 -19.01 -24.15
N SER A 175 10.96 -18.82 -23.14
CA SER A 175 12.24 -18.15 -23.25
C SER A 175 13.33 -19.00 -22.61
N GLN A 176 14.52 -19.00 -23.21
CA GLN A 176 15.65 -19.77 -22.69
C GLN A 176 16.51 -18.91 -21.76
N PRO A 177 17.10 -19.47 -20.68
CA PRO A 177 18.01 -18.75 -19.82
C PRO A 177 19.20 -18.10 -20.53
N HIS A 178 19.88 -17.22 -19.82
CA HIS A 178 20.98 -16.36 -20.29
C HIS A 178 20.52 -15.17 -21.14
N GLY A 179 21.47 -14.29 -21.43
CA GLY A 179 21.27 -12.99 -22.06
C GLY A 179 22.46 -12.06 -21.83
N SER A 180 22.50 -10.91 -22.49
CA SER A 180 23.58 -9.91 -22.36
C SER A 180 23.34 -8.92 -21.21
N VAL A 181 22.10 -8.76 -20.76
CA VAL A 181 21.71 -7.83 -19.69
C VAL A 181 21.92 -8.48 -18.33
N ALA A 182 21.13 -9.50 -17.97
CA ALA A 182 21.21 -10.17 -16.67
C ALA A 182 22.37 -11.17 -16.59
N MET A 183 22.71 -11.84 -17.70
CA MET A 183 23.66 -12.97 -17.73
C MET A 183 23.31 -14.11 -16.74
N SER A 184 22.03 -14.26 -16.40
CA SER A 184 21.55 -15.26 -15.44
C SER A 184 21.74 -16.69 -15.93
N ASP A 185 21.89 -17.63 -15.00
CA ASP A 185 21.90 -19.07 -15.24
C ASP A 185 20.49 -19.69 -15.18
N TYR A 186 19.47 -18.89 -14.81
CA TYR A 186 18.09 -19.33 -14.55
C TYR A 186 17.03 -18.57 -15.38
N ILE A 187 17.25 -17.29 -15.71
CA ILE A 187 16.28 -16.45 -16.44
C ILE A 187 16.77 -15.98 -17.79
N SER A 188 15.84 -15.65 -18.67
CA SER A 188 16.08 -14.94 -19.93
C SER A 188 15.99 -13.43 -19.72
N ASP A 189 16.75 -12.64 -20.48
CA ASP A 189 16.55 -11.17 -20.53
C ASP A 189 15.14 -10.78 -21.00
N ALA A 190 14.44 -11.68 -21.72
CA ALA A 190 13.07 -11.48 -22.21
C ALA A 190 12.03 -11.27 -21.09
N ILE A 191 12.34 -11.60 -19.83
CA ILE A 191 11.43 -11.36 -18.70
C ILE A 191 11.56 -9.93 -18.14
N ILE A 192 12.56 -9.17 -18.56
CA ILE A 192 12.73 -7.76 -18.17
C ILE A 192 11.78 -6.90 -19.00
N ASN A 193 11.07 -5.97 -18.35
CA ASN A 193 10.15 -5.05 -19.01
C ASN A 193 10.87 -4.26 -20.12
N PRO A 194 10.29 -4.13 -21.33
CA PRO A 194 10.95 -3.57 -22.50
C PRO A 194 11.30 -2.07 -22.41
N HIS A 195 10.84 -1.35 -21.37
CA HIS A 195 11.24 0.04 -21.16
C HIS A 195 12.74 0.14 -20.79
N PRO A 196 13.57 0.95 -21.51
CA PRO A 196 15.04 0.91 -21.39
C PRO A 196 15.63 1.06 -19.98
N ARG A 197 14.92 1.73 -19.06
CA ARG A 197 15.31 1.87 -17.64
C ARG A 197 15.66 0.52 -17.00
N PHE A 198 14.83 -0.50 -17.16
CA PHE A 198 14.95 -1.76 -16.39
C PHE A 198 16.11 -2.63 -16.87
N ALA A 199 16.29 -2.73 -18.20
CA ALA A 199 17.42 -3.43 -18.81
C ALA A 199 18.75 -2.69 -18.55
N THR A 200 18.75 -1.36 -18.49
CA THR A 200 19.92 -0.58 -18.08
C THR A 200 20.27 -0.83 -16.62
N LEU A 201 19.29 -0.69 -15.72
CA LEU A 201 19.46 -0.85 -14.27
C LEU A 201 20.03 -2.23 -13.92
N THR A 202 19.48 -3.30 -14.51
CA THR A 202 19.98 -4.68 -14.33
C THR A 202 21.45 -4.82 -14.76
N ARG A 203 21.82 -4.23 -15.91
CA ARG A 203 23.17 -4.33 -16.48
C ARG A 203 24.18 -3.51 -15.67
N ASN A 204 23.81 -2.28 -15.32
CA ASN A 204 24.69 -1.34 -14.62
C ASN A 204 24.92 -1.77 -13.16
N ILE A 205 23.92 -2.34 -12.46
CA ILE A 205 24.13 -3.00 -11.15
C ILE A 205 25.18 -4.10 -11.27
N ARG A 206 25.01 -5.03 -12.24
CA ARG A 206 25.94 -6.16 -12.45
C ARG A 206 27.35 -5.70 -12.85
N GLN A 207 27.46 -4.64 -13.65
CA GLN A 207 28.75 -4.09 -14.09
C GLN A 207 29.45 -3.30 -12.96
N ARG A 208 28.72 -2.49 -12.17
CA ARG A 208 29.22 -1.80 -10.97
C ARG A 208 29.69 -2.79 -9.90
N ARG A 209 28.86 -3.79 -9.58
CA ARG A 209 29.19 -4.89 -8.64
C ARG A 209 30.40 -5.71 -9.08
N THR A 210 30.80 -5.63 -10.36
CA THR A 210 31.81 -6.47 -11.05
C THR A 210 31.48 -7.96 -11.17
N ARG A 211 30.29 -8.37 -10.70
CA ARG A 211 29.78 -9.74 -10.70
C ARG A 211 28.25 -9.73 -10.71
N LYS A 212 27.61 -10.89 -10.90
CA LYS A 212 26.16 -11.04 -10.71
C LYS A 212 25.77 -10.68 -9.27
N VAL A 213 24.51 -10.28 -9.08
CA VAL A 213 23.91 -10.30 -7.74
C VAL A 213 23.85 -11.74 -7.25
N ASP A 214 23.97 -11.94 -5.94
CA ASP A 214 24.14 -13.26 -5.32
C ASP A 214 23.13 -13.34 -4.18
N ILE A 215 21.99 -13.98 -4.47
CA ILE A 215 20.83 -14.06 -3.60
C ILE A 215 20.75 -15.49 -3.09
N ARG A 216 20.87 -15.68 -1.78
CA ARG A 216 20.88 -17.00 -1.13
C ARG A 216 19.87 -17.02 0.01
N VAL A 217 18.69 -17.56 -0.26
CA VAL A 217 17.64 -17.71 0.76
C VAL A 217 17.72 -19.14 1.30
N PRO A 218 17.76 -19.39 2.62
CA PRO A 218 17.84 -20.75 3.13
C PRO A 218 16.61 -21.58 2.72
N ILE A 219 16.79 -22.87 2.49
CA ILE A 219 15.70 -23.80 2.15
C ILE A 219 14.99 -24.22 3.44
N PHE A 220 13.66 -24.12 3.47
CA PHE A 220 12.83 -24.57 4.58
C PHE A 220 13.08 -26.06 4.88
N ARG A 221 13.28 -26.43 6.14
CA ARG A 221 13.53 -27.82 6.52
C ARG A 221 12.22 -28.57 6.78
N ASP A 222 11.74 -29.29 5.78
CA ASP A 222 10.66 -30.27 5.91
C ASP A 222 11.22 -31.70 6.05
N VAL A 223 10.36 -32.69 6.31
CA VAL A 223 10.69 -34.05 6.80
C VAL A 223 11.82 -34.76 6.03
N TYR A 224 11.95 -34.55 4.73
CA TYR A 224 12.95 -35.19 3.87
C TYR A 224 13.90 -34.20 3.16
N THR A 225 13.88 -32.91 3.52
CA THR A 225 14.72 -31.89 2.88
C THR A 225 16.21 -32.20 2.98
N GLU A 226 16.68 -32.69 4.13
CA GLU A 226 18.11 -32.99 4.33
C GLU A 226 18.55 -34.18 3.48
N ALA A 227 17.78 -35.27 3.47
CA ALA A 227 18.02 -36.42 2.58
C ALA A 227 17.98 -36.03 1.09
N ARG A 228 17.07 -35.13 0.70
CA ARG A 228 16.99 -34.60 -0.68
C ARG A 228 18.23 -33.79 -1.06
N GLN A 229 18.77 -32.99 -0.13
CA GLN A 229 20.00 -32.24 -0.34
C GLN A 229 21.23 -33.17 -0.45
N GLU A 230 21.27 -34.27 0.28
CA GLU A 230 22.29 -35.32 0.11
C GLU A 230 22.23 -35.98 -1.28
N GLU A 231 21.03 -36.32 -1.78
CA GLU A 231 20.84 -36.83 -3.15
C GLU A 231 21.28 -35.83 -4.23
N GLU A 232 20.90 -34.56 -4.10
CA GLU A 232 21.27 -33.49 -5.04
C GLU A 232 22.79 -33.25 -5.03
N GLN A 233 23.42 -33.20 -3.85
CA GLN A 233 24.86 -33.03 -3.69
C GLN A 233 25.67 -34.22 -4.23
N ALA A 234 25.20 -35.46 -4.02
CA ALA A 234 25.83 -36.66 -4.59
C ALA A 234 25.74 -36.66 -6.13
N THR A 235 24.60 -36.24 -6.68
CA THR A 235 24.39 -36.13 -8.14
C THR A 235 25.31 -35.07 -8.75
N TRP A 236 25.37 -33.88 -8.16
CA TRP A 236 26.26 -32.78 -8.59
C TRP A 236 27.75 -33.16 -8.53
N ASN A 237 28.16 -33.88 -7.48
CA ASN A 237 29.52 -34.41 -7.37
C ASN A 237 29.82 -35.43 -8.48
N ALA A 238 28.87 -36.31 -8.79
CA ALA A 238 29.01 -37.30 -9.86
C ALA A 238 29.09 -36.64 -11.25
N GLU A 239 28.31 -35.59 -11.52
CA GLU A 239 28.39 -34.84 -12.77
C GLU A 239 29.72 -34.10 -12.93
N LYS A 240 30.17 -33.37 -11.90
CA LYS A 240 31.45 -32.65 -11.94
C LYS A 240 32.67 -33.57 -11.96
N SER A 241 32.54 -34.81 -11.50
CA SER A 241 33.60 -35.83 -11.57
C SER A 241 33.72 -36.53 -12.92
N ARG A 242 32.83 -36.26 -13.89
CA ARG A 242 32.93 -36.85 -15.24
C ARG A 242 34.11 -36.24 -16.01
N PRO A 243 35.03 -37.05 -16.58
CA PRO A 243 36.07 -36.54 -17.46
C PRO A 243 35.47 -35.83 -18.68
N LYS A 244 35.82 -34.56 -18.89
CA LYS A 244 35.49 -33.83 -20.12
C LYS A 244 36.36 -34.37 -21.26
N TYR A 245 35.82 -35.31 -22.04
CA TYR A 245 36.42 -35.72 -23.29
C TYR A 245 36.26 -34.61 -24.34
N GLU A 246 37.36 -33.96 -24.71
CA GLU A 246 37.38 -32.99 -25.79
C GLU A 246 37.16 -33.67 -27.15
N THR A 247 35.95 -33.53 -27.70
CA THR A 247 35.69 -33.88 -29.10
C THR A 247 36.35 -32.84 -30.00
N LYS A 248 37.61 -33.08 -30.38
CA LYS A 248 38.30 -32.31 -31.43
C LYS A 248 37.48 -32.32 -32.73
N ARG A 249 36.90 -31.17 -33.08
CA ARG A 249 36.60 -30.81 -34.47
C ARG A 249 36.90 -29.33 -34.74
N ASP A 250 37.91 -29.15 -35.58
CA ASP A 250 37.85 -28.29 -36.76
C ASP A 250 37.65 -26.79 -36.53
N ALA A 251 38.76 -26.11 -36.20
CA ALA A 251 38.92 -24.71 -36.56
C ALA A 251 39.06 -24.58 -38.10
N SER A 252 38.32 -23.66 -38.71
CA SER A 252 38.42 -23.36 -40.14
C SER A 252 38.28 -21.85 -40.40
N PRO A 253 39.32 -21.16 -40.89
CA PRO A 253 39.21 -19.78 -41.36
C PRO A 253 38.71 -19.74 -42.82
N TYR A 254 37.97 -18.69 -43.20
CA TYR A 254 37.59 -18.44 -44.59
C TYR A 254 38.80 -17.96 -45.42
N GLY A 255 39.04 -18.56 -46.59
CA GLY A 255 40.10 -18.07 -47.50
C GLY A 255 40.31 -18.86 -48.79
N SER A 256 39.60 -18.47 -49.87
CA SER A 256 39.89 -18.77 -51.30
C SER A 256 39.91 -20.22 -51.82
N ALA A 257 39.21 -20.44 -52.94
CA ALA A 257 39.26 -21.61 -53.83
C ALA A 257 40.42 -21.46 -54.86
N PRO A 258 40.67 -22.32 -55.89
CA PRO A 258 39.68 -23.12 -56.65
C PRO A 258 40.12 -24.51 -57.20
N THR A 259 39.29 -25.01 -58.12
CA THR A 259 39.50 -26.06 -59.15
C THR A 259 39.40 -27.56 -58.80
N SER A 260 38.41 -28.17 -59.45
CA SER A 260 38.07 -29.60 -59.66
C SER A 260 39.01 -30.26 -60.71
N PRO A 261 38.79 -31.50 -61.25
CA PRO A 261 37.66 -32.45 -61.08
C PRO A 261 38.05 -33.96 -60.95
N SER A 262 37.05 -34.83 -61.15
CA SER A 262 37.13 -36.28 -61.50
C SER A 262 37.48 -37.27 -60.36
N SER A 263 36.93 -38.50 -60.31
CA SER A 263 35.73 -39.07 -60.98
C SER A 263 35.35 -40.43 -60.37
N THR A 264 34.04 -40.79 -60.40
CA THR A 264 33.43 -42.15 -60.55
C THR A 264 34.17 -43.38 -60.00
N SER A 265 33.56 -44.31 -59.25
CA SER A 265 32.29 -44.98 -59.61
C SER A 265 31.72 -45.90 -58.51
N ASN A 266 30.40 -46.11 -58.56
CA ASN A 266 29.62 -47.35 -58.35
C ASN A 266 30.16 -48.48 -57.43
N SER A 267 29.34 -48.95 -56.49
CA SER A 267 28.42 -50.10 -56.76
C SER A 267 27.38 -50.30 -55.65
N GLU A 268 26.21 -50.80 -56.01
CA GLU A 268 25.11 -51.21 -55.10
C GLU A 268 25.31 -52.68 -54.64
N ASP A 269 24.71 -53.10 -53.51
CA ASP A 269 23.42 -53.85 -53.50
C ASP A 269 22.96 -54.22 -52.06
N ASN A 270 21.88 -55.02 -51.94
CA ASN A 270 20.98 -55.11 -50.78
C ASN A 270 20.99 -56.44 -49.97
N ALA A 271 20.26 -56.40 -48.83
CA ALA A 271 19.36 -57.44 -48.29
C ALA A 271 19.74 -58.26 -47.01
N GLU A 272 18.88 -58.06 -45.99
CA GLU A 272 18.31 -58.96 -44.96
C GLU A 272 18.97 -60.31 -44.53
N SER A 273 19.00 -60.58 -43.21
CA SER A 273 17.97 -61.42 -42.51
C SER A 273 18.33 -61.80 -41.04
N LYS A 274 17.59 -62.72 -40.39
CA LYS A 274 17.29 -62.76 -38.93
C LYS A 274 17.93 -63.93 -38.12
N SER A 275 18.43 -63.63 -36.90
CA SER A 275 18.32 -64.39 -35.61
C SER A 275 18.72 -65.90 -35.53
N PRO A 276 18.70 -66.63 -34.37
CA PRO A 276 18.66 -66.31 -32.91
C PRO A 276 20.00 -66.82 -32.23
N PRO A 277 20.14 -67.46 -31.03
CA PRO A 277 19.36 -67.60 -29.76
C PRO A 277 20.20 -67.29 -28.46
N ALA A 278 19.95 -67.98 -27.32
CA ALA A 278 20.65 -67.84 -26.01
C ALA A 278 20.60 -69.14 -25.15
N PRO A 279 21.34 -69.25 -24.00
CA PRO A 279 20.91 -70.08 -22.85
C PRO A 279 21.16 -69.48 -21.43
N MET A 280 20.79 -70.22 -20.35
CA MET A 280 20.50 -69.71 -18.98
C MET A 280 21.33 -70.30 -17.81
N ARG A 281 21.30 -69.64 -16.62
CA ARG A 281 21.24 -70.18 -15.21
C ARG A 281 20.91 -69.00 -14.24
N LYS A 282 19.93 -69.01 -13.31
CA LYS A 282 19.65 -69.83 -12.08
C LYS A 282 20.65 -69.61 -10.91
N THR A 283 20.30 -69.32 -9.64
CA THR A 283 19.03 -68.92 -8.92
C THR A 283 19.34 -68.53 -7.44
N LEU A 284 18.35 -68.00 -6.68
CA LEU A 284 18.20 -67.87 -5.20
C LEU A 284 18.58 -66.55 -4.47
N ASP A 285 17.51 -65.80 -4.13
CA ASP A 285 17.09 -65.29 -2.81
C ASP A 285 18.05 -64.55 -1.84
N SER A 286 17.83 -63.23 -1.70
CA SER A 286 17.27 -62.64 -0.46
C SER A 286 16.92 -61.14 -0.63
N GLU A 287 15.66 -60.73 -0.40
CA GLU A 287 15.30 -59.30 -0.25
C GLU A 287 15.63 -58.80 1.17
N PRO A 288 16.05 -57.52 1.27
CA PRO A 288 15.48 -56.59 2.24
C PRO A 288 14.61 -55.54 1.53
N LYS A 289 13.37 -55.38 1.98
CA LYS A 289 12.39 -54.44 1.39
C LYS A 289 12.59 -53.01 1.90
N SER A 290 13.19 -52.13 1.10
CA SER A 290 12.96 -50.67 1.11
C SER A 290 13.58 -50.01 -0.13
N ILE A 291 13.48 -48.68 -0.24
CA ILE A 291 14.03 -47.86 -1.33
C ILE A 291 13.46 -48.23 -2.72
N ARG A 292 12.18 -47.92 -2.94
CA ARG A 292 11.75 -47.54 -4.29
C ARG A 292 12.57 -46.31 -4.71
N LYS A 293 13.21 -46.32 -5.87
CA LYS A 293 13.89 -45.15 -6.44
C LYS A 293 12.90 -43.98 -6.57
N LEU A 294 13.18 -42.83 -5.94
CA LEU A 294 12.46 -41.57 -6.19
C LEU A 294 12.83 -40.95 -7.55
N SER A 295 13.96 -41.36 -8.13
CA SER A 295 14.49 -40.80 -9.39
C SER A 295 13.69 -41.26 -10.63
N MET A 296 12.62 -40.53 -11.04
CA MET A 296 12.07 -40.50 -12.42
C MET A 296 10.98 -39.41 -12.66
N VAL A 297 11.01 -38.24 -12.00
CA VAL A 297 9.98 -37.18 -12.23
C VAL A 297 10.58 -35.78 -12.44
N ASP A 298 11.46 -35.31 -11.55
CA ASP A 298 11.84 -33.89 -11.48
C ASP A 298 12.99 -33.51 -12.43
N GLY A 299 12.74 -33.52 -13.73
CA GLY A 299 13.71 -33.14 -14.77
C GLY A 299 14.02 -31.63 -14.83
N ASP A 300 13.08 -30.78 -14.40
CA ASP A 300 13.22 -29.31 -14.43
C ASP A 300 13.96 -28.75 -13.20
N HIS A 301 14.03 -29.52 -12.10
CA HIS A 301 14.67 -29.13 -10.83
C HIS A 301 16.13 -29.58 -10.79
N LYS A 302 17.05 -28.64 -11.03
CA LYS A 302 18.49 -28.85 -10.87
C LYS A 302 18.90 -28.78 -9.39
N ALA A 303 20.02 -29.41 -9.04
CA ALA A 303 20.66 -29.26 -7.74
C ALA A 303 21.09 -27.79 -7.51
N GLU A 304 20.92 -27.28 -6.30
CA GLU A 304 21.38 -25.93 -5.94
C GLU A 304 22.92 -25.85 -5.83
N PRO A 305 23.58 -24.79 -6.32
CA PRO A 305 25.04 -24.68 -6.30
C PRO A 305 25.60 -24.38 -4.90
N TYR A 306 24.75 -23.96 -3.96
CA TYR A 306 25.07 -23.71 -2.56
C TYR A 306 24.16 -24.56 -1.66
N PRO A 307 24.66 -25.68 -1.08
CA PRO A 307 23.84 -26.58 -0.27
C PRO A 307 23.14 -25.87 0.89
N GLY A 308 21.86 -26.17 1.08
CA GLY A 308 21.00 -25.50 2.07
C GLY A 308 20.36 -24.19 1.62
N PHE A 309 20.69 -23.65 0.44
CA PHE A 309 20.17 -22.36 -0.05
C PHE A 309 19.52 -22.45 -1.43
N ILE A 310 18.40 -21.74 -1.60
CA ILE A 310 17.81 -21.37 -2.88
C ILE A 310 18.71 -20.27 -3.48
N HIS A 311 19.47 -20.59 -4.52
CA HIS A 311 20.35 -19.61 -5.18
C HIS A 311 19.64 -18.92 -6.35
N MET A 312 19.70 -17.59 -6.38
CA MET A 312 19.13 -16.74 -7.40
C MET A 312 20.15 -15.65 -7.76
N ASP A 313 20.29 -15.29 -9.04
CA ASP A 313 21.49 -14.59 -9.56
C ASP A 313 21.19 -13.33 -10.38
N ALA A 314 19.95 -12.84 -10.34
CA ALA A 314 19.46 -11.76 -11.19
C ALA A 314 18.42 -10.88 -10.50
N MET A 315 18.40 -9.60 -10.88
CA MET A 315 17.52 -8.56 -10.33
C MET A 315 16.03 -8.93 -10.35
N ALA A 316 15.59 -9.71 -11.34
CA ALA A 316 14.20 -10.20 -11.44
C ALA A 316 13.74 -11.04 -10.25
N PHE A 317 14.65 -11.73 -9.55
CA PHE A 317 14.28 -12.54 -8.39
C PHE A 317 13.88 -11.71 -7.16
N GLY A 318 14.18 -10.41 -7.14
CA GLY A 318 13.67 -9.46 -6.17
C GLY A 318 12.68 -8.47 -6.77
N MET A 319 13.07 -7.73 -7.80
CA MET A 319 12.22 -6.71 -8.43
C MET A 319 11.11 -7.30 -9.33
N GLY A 320 11.07 -8.62 -9.51
CA GLY A 320 9.93 -9.35 -10.07
C GLY A 320 8.85 -9.73 -9.05
N MET A 321 8.91 -9.18 -7.84
CA MET A 321 7.96 -9.43 -6.75
C MET A 321 7.00 -8.25 -6.57
N CYS A 322 5.77 -8.55 -6.16
CA CYS A 322 4.71 -7.57 -5.92
C CYS A 322 4.57 -7.18 -4.44
N CYS A 323 4.29 -5.93 -4.14
CA CYS A 323 4.05 -5.45 -2.78
C CYS A 323 2.87 -4.47 -2.65
N LEU A 324 2.67 -4.00 -1.41
CA LEU A 324 1.67 -2.98 -1.06
C LEU A 324 2.41 -1.77 -0.49
N GLN A 325 2.32 -0.63 -1.17
CA GLN A 325 2.95 0.62 -0.75
C GLN A 325 1.86 1.68 -0.45
N VAL A 326 2.11 2.58 0.49
CA VAL A 326 1.17 3.68 0.82
C VAL A 326 1.92 4.99 1.01
N THR A 327 1.55 6.03 0.27
CA THR A 327 2.13 7.39 0.40
C THR A 327 1.16 8.35 1.08
N PHE A 328 1.68 9.16 2.00
CA PHE A 328 0.96 10.24 2.69
C PHE A 328 1.59 11.59 2.35
N GLN A 329 0.77 12.61 2.10
CA GLN A 329 1.14 14.02 2.19
C GLN A 329 1.01 14.48 3.65
N ALA A 330 1.98 15.25 4.11
CA ALA A 330 2.02 15.87 5.43
C ALA A 330 1.84 17.38 5.32
N LYS A 331 1.43 18.06 6.40
CA LYS A 331 1.14 19.50 6.38
C LYS A 331 2.34 20.40 6.04
N ASN A 332 3.54 19.93 6.36
CA ASN A 332 4.80 20.67 6.24
C ASN A 332 6.01 19.71 6.28
N VAL A 333 7.21 20.28 6.19
CA VAL A 333 8.47 19.52 6.22
C VAL A 333 8.68 18.78 7.54
N GLY A 334 8.39 19.39 8.70
CA GLY A 334 8.58 18.78 10.02
C GLY A 334 7.70 17.55 10.26
N GLU A 335 6.43 17.63 9.88
CA GLU A 335 5.46 16.52 9.97
C GLU A 335 5.86 15.35 9.05
N SER A 336 6.31 15.63 7.82
CA SER A 336 6.77 14.57 6.91
C SER A 336 7.96 13.78 7.46
N ARG A 337 8.91 14.48 8.10
CA ARG A 337 10.10 13.89 8.74
C ARG A 337 9.72 13.08 9.97
N HIS A 338 8.85 13.63 10.84
CA HIS A 338 8.34 12.93 12.02
C HIS A 338 7.59 11.64 11.64
N LEU A 339 6.74 11.68 10.60
CA LEU A 339 6.09 10.49 10.05
C LEU A 339 7.09 9.47 9.50
N TYR A 340 8.13 9.89 8.78
CA TYR A 340 9.15 8.98 8.22
C TYR A 340 9.80 8.16 9.34
N ASP A 341 10.18 8.80 10.44
CA ASP A 341 10.83 8.14 11.57
C ASP A 341 9.92 7.11 12.26
N HIS A 342 8.66 7.49 12.50
CA HIS A 342 7.71 6.66 13.25
C HIS A 342 7.21 5.48 12.43
N LEU A 343 7.02 5.68 11.12
CA LEU A 343 6.80 4.61 10.16
C LEU A 343 8.06 3.71 9.99
N GLY A 344 9.26 4.26 10.20
CA GLY A 344 10.51 3.51 10.22
C GLY A 344 10.50 2.38 11.26
N VAL A 345 10.09 2.69 12.50
CA VAL A 345 9.97 1.70 13.59
C VAL A 345 8.86 0.67 13.33
N LEU A 346 7.77 1.07 12.70
CA LEU A 346 6.64 0.19 12.36
C LEU A 346 6.91 -0.76 11.18
N SER A 347 7.92 -0.44 10.35
CA SER A 347 8.26 -1.17 9.13
C SER A 347 8.47 -2.69 9.32
N PRO A 348 9.33 -3.17 10.23
CA PRO A 348 9.51 -4.60 10.49
C PRO A 348 8.25 -5.27 11.06
N ILE A 349 7.47 -4.57 11.89
CA ILE A 349 6.25 -5.12 12.49
C ILE A 349 5.23 -5.46 11.40
N LEU A 350 5.01 -4.54 10.44
CA LEU A 350 4.07 -4.81 9.35
C LEU A 350 4.66 -5.72 8.27
N LEU A 351 5.98 -5.82 8.11
CA LEU A 351 6.62 -6.85 7.28
C LEU A 351 6.24 -8.26 7.80
N GLY A 352 6.44 -8.52 9.09
CA GLY A 352 6.08 -9.81 9.72
C GLY A 352 4.58 -10.09 9.74
N LEU A 353 3.73 -9.08 9.95
CA LEU A 353 2.27 -9.23 10.01
C LEU A 353 1.60 -9.39 8.63
N THR A 354 2.24 -8.93 7.56
CA THR A 354 1.73 -9.06 6.18
C THR A 354 2.30 -10.24 5.40
N ALA A 355 3.39 -10.85 5.89
CA ALA A 355 4.13 -11.99 5.33
C ALA A 355 3.39 -12.86 4.29
N ALA A 356 3.87 -12.87 3.04
CA ALA A 356 3.25 -13.54 1.90
C ALA A 356 4.23 -14.26 0.94
N THR A 357 5.49 -14.48 1.35
CA THR A 357 6.57 -15.01 0.48
C THR A 357 7.23 -16.29 1.04
N PRO A 358 6.57 -17.46 1.01
CA PRO A 358 7.13 -18.72 1.51
C PRO A 358 7.76 -19.62 0.42
N ILE A 359 7.61 -19.27 -0.86
CA ILE A 359 8.03 -20.10 -2.01
C ILE A 359 8.85 -19.23 -2.96
N LEU A 360 10.06 -19.69 -3.30
CA LEU A 360 10.98 -19.03 -4.23
C LEU A 360 11.60 -20.09 -5.15
N LYS A 361 11.66 -19.83 -6.46
CA LYS A 361 12.34 -20.70 -7.44
C LYS A 361 12.01 -22.20 -7.28
N GLY A 362 10.73 -22.51 -7.08
CA GLY A 362 10.22 -23.88 -6.92
C GLY A 362 10.74 -24.61 -5.68
N ARG A 363 11.15 -23.88 -4.63
CA ARG A 363 11.51 -24.40 -3.30
C ARG A 363 10.70 -23.70 -2.21
N LEU A 364 10.39 -24.39 -1.11
CA LEU A 364 9.96 -23.70 0.11
C LEU A 364 11.16 -22.98 0.74
N ALA A 365 11.00 -21.69 1.02
CA ALA A 365 12.03 -20.84 1.61
C ALA A 365 11.91 -20.81 3.14
N ASP A 366 13.02 -20.72 3.87
CA ASP A 366 13.07 -20.58 5.33
C ASP A 366 12.86 -19.11 5.79
N THR A 367 12.02 -18.40 5.04
CA THR A 367 11.50 -17.07 5.32
C THR A 367 10.06 -17.02 4.83
N ASP A 368 9.26 -16.12 5.40
CA ASP A 368 7.88 -15.85 4.96
C ASP A 368 7.74 -14.47 4.26
N VAL A 369 8.84 -13.73 4.04
CA VAL A 369 8.83 -12.34 3.53
C VAL A 369 9.85 -12.09 2.41
N ARG A 370 9.59 -11.11 1.53
CA ARG A 370 10.43 -10.84 0.35
C ARG A 370 11.73 -10.09 0.64
N TRP A 371 11.81 -9.34 1.74
CA TRP A 371 12.64 -8.14 1.84
C TRP A 371 14.14 -8.37 1.57
N ALA A 372 14.78 -9.33 2.22
CA ALA A 372 16.19 -9.68 1.99
C ALA A 372 16.46 -10.18 0.55
N THR A 373 15.47 -10.84 -0.09
CA THR A 373 15.56 -11.27 -1.49
C THR A 373 15.67 -10.06 -2.42
N ILE A 374 14.90 -8.99 -2.17
CA ILE A 374 14.98 -7.75 -2.95
C ILE A 374 16.22 -6.93 -2.61
N SER A 375 16.60 -6.84 -1.32
CA SER A 375 17.84 -6.21 -0.85
C SER A 375 19.07 -6.74 -1.60
N ALA A 376 19.20 -8.06 -1.71
CA ALA A 376 20.28 -8.71 -2.45
C ALA A 376 20.13 -8.58 -3.99
N ALA A 377 18.91 -8.59 -4.53
CA ALA A 377 18.64 -8.52 -5.98
C ALA A 377 19.05 -7.19 -6.64
N VAL A 378 19.17 -6.10 -5.88
CA VAL A 378 19.72 -4.81 -6.35
C VAL A 378 20.94 -4.33 -5.57
N ASP A 379 21.62 -5.23 -4.86
CA ASP A 379 22.87 -4.91 -4.19
C ASP A 379 23.99 -4.71 -5.22
N ASP A 380 24.34 -3.45 -5.47
CA ASP A 380 25.33 -3.03 -6.45
C ASP A 380 26.75 -2.86 -5.88
N ARG A 381 26.95 -3.20 -4.59
CA ARG A 381 28.21 -2.98 -3.88
C ARG A 381 29.38 -3.78 -4.45
N THR A 382 30.53 -3.13 -4.62
CA THR A 382 31.79 -3.79 -4.98
C THR A 382 32.24 -4.77 -3.87
N PRO A 383 33.11 -5.75 -4.17
CA PRO A 383 33.74 -6.58 -3.14
C PRO A 383 34.46 -5.77 -2.05
N GLN A 384 34.95 -4.56 -2.37
CA GLN A 384 35.60 -3.64 -1.43
C GLN A 384 34.58 -2.91 -0.54
N GLU A 385 33.50 -2.38 -1.10
CA GLU A 385 32.39 -1.77 -0.34
C GLU A 385 31.71 -2.80 0.59
N LEU A 386 31.66 -4.07 0.15
CA LEU A 386 31.22 -5.22 0.97
C LEU A 386 32.24 -5.63 2.04
N GLY A 387 33.52 -5.26 1.90
CA GLY A 387 34.61 -5.68 2.79
C GLY A 387 35.08 -7.12 2.58
N GLU A 388 34.73 -7.75 1.46
CA GLU A 388 35.20 -9.08 1.04
C GLU A 388 36.62 -9.05 0.47
N ALA A 389 37.05 -7.92 -0.07
CA ALA A 389 38.34 -7.75 -0.72
C ALA A 389 39.04 -6.44 -0.31
N PRO A 390 40.39 -6.40 -0.26
CA PRO A 390 41.13 -5.15 -0.13
C PRO A 390 41.02 -4.29 -1.41
N PRO A 391 41.35 -2.99 -1.35
CA PRO A 391 41.46 -2.15 -2.54
C PRO A 391 42.32 -2.80 -3.64
N SER A 392 41.79 -2.85 -4.86
CA SER A 392 42.49 -3.50 -5.98
C SER A 392 43.86 -2.88 -6.21
N SER A 393 44.87 -3.70 -6.52
CA SER A 393 46.21 -3.23 -6.91
C SER A 393 46.26 -2.75 -8.37
N ASP A 394 45.36 -3.26 -9.22
CA ASP A 394 45.30 -3.03 -10.67
C ASP A 394 45.04 -1.55 -11.03
N PRO A 395 45.88 -0.91 -11.87
CA PRO A 395 45.67 0.46 -12.32
C PRO A 395 44.35 0.72 -13.05
N GLU A 396 43.85 -0.23 -13.86
CA GLU A 396 42.63 -0.01 -14.64
C GLU A 396 41.38 0.02 -13.74
N THR A 397 41.29 -0.94 -12.81
CA THR A 397 40.27 -0.98 -11.75
C THR A 397 40.33 0.29 -10.92
N LYS A 398 41.51 0.75 -10.48
CA LYS A 398 41.67 2.01 -9.73
C LYS A 398 41.14 3.22 -10.51
N ALA A 399 41.46 3.34 -11.80
CA ALA A 399 41.03 4.47 -12.63
C ALA A 399 39.51 4.51 -12.84
N LYS A 400 38.84 3.35 -12.90
CA LYS A 400 37.37 3.24 -12.93
C LYS A 400 36.76 3.56 -11.57
N TYR A 401 37.31 2.98 -10.50
CA TYR A 401 36.81 3.14 -9.13
C TYR A 401 36.95 4.59 -8.63
N ALA A 402 37.99 5.32 -9.04
CA ALA A 402 38.17 6.75 -8.71
C ALA A 402 37.10 7.69 -9.29
N GLN A 403 36.21 7.20 -10.18
CA GLN A 403 35.05 7.95 -10.70
C GLN A 403 33.75 7.61 -9.96
N MET A 404 33.76 6.57 -9.12
CA MET A 404 32.60 6.10 -8.34
C MET A 404 32.54 6.79 -6.98
N ALA A 405 31.32 6.92 -6.44
CA ALA A 405 31.08 7.37 -5.07
C ALA A 405 31.93 6.56 -4.07
N GLY A 406 32.53 7.24 -3.09
CA GLY A 406 33.43 6.60 -2.12
C GLY A 406 34.67 5.91 -2.75
N ASN A 407 35.06 6.32 -3.95
CA ASN A 407 36.06 5.65 -4.80
C ASN A 407 35.78 4.15 -5.03
N GLY A 408 34.52 3.70 -4.97
CA GLY A 408 34.16 2.28 -5.09
C GLY A 408 34.77 1.35 -4.02
N VAL A 409 35.30 1.91 -2.91
CA VAL A 409 35.99 1.16 -1.84
C VAL A 409 35.57 1.57 -0.42
N LYS A 410 34.86 2.68 -0.23
CA LYS A 410 34.31 3.08 1.09
C LYS A 410 33.36 1.98 1.57
N ARG A 411 33.50 1.51 2.82
CA ARG A 411 32.66 0.41 3.32
C ARG A 411 31.18 0.85 3.35
N LEU A 412 30.29 0.04 2.78
CA LEU A 412 28.84 0.29 2.75
C LEU A 412 28.09 -0.85 3.46
N PRO A 413 27.61 -0.66 4.71
CA PRO A 413 27.07 -1.75 5.52
C PRO A 413 25.79 -2.36 4.95
N LYS A 414 24.92 -1.53 4.36
CA LYS A 414 23.62 -1.91 3.79
C LYS A 414 23.63 -1.93 2.25
N SER A 415 22.76 -2.73 1.64
CA SER A 415 22.38 -2.57 0.21
C SER A 415 21.76 -1.18 -0.03
N ARG A 416 21.60 -0.77 -1.29
CA ARG A 416 20.81 0.44 -1.64
C ARG A 416 19.30 0.21 -1.58
N TYR A 417 18.86 -1.04 -1.43
CA TYR A 417 17.53 -1.43 -1.01
C TYR A 417 17.64 -2.02 0.40
N GLU A 418 17.29 -1.27 1.46
CA GLU A 418 17.38 -1.79 2.83
C GLU A 418 16.56 -0.97 3.85
N GLY A 419 16.31 -1.49 5.06
CA GLY A 419 15.72 -0.71 6.16
C GLY A 419 16.45 0.61 6.41
N ILE A 420 15.72 1.66 6.79
CA ILE A 420 16.23 3.04 6.93
C ILE A 420 17.54 3.13 7.73
N SER A 421 18.41 4.07 7.37
CA SER A 421 19.77 4.21 7.95
C SER A 421 19.91 5.32 8.99
N THR A 422 18.99 6.27 9.04
CA THR A 422 18.97 7.35 10.04
C THR A 422 17.54 7.81 10.25
N PHE A 423 17.18 8.15 11.48
CA PHE A 423 16.05 9.02 11.77
C PHE A 423 16.39 10.46 11.36
N ILE A 424 15.40 11.23 10.91
CA ILE A 424 15.60 12.51 10.21
C ILE A 424 14.85 13.69 10.82
N CYS A 425 13.97 13.50 11.79
CA CYS A 425 13.20 14.59 12.39
C CYS A 425 13.98 15.32 13.49
N ASN A 426 14.12 16.65 13.33
CA ASN A 426 14.53 17.57 14.39
C ASN A 426 13.32 18.06 15.20
N HIS A 427 12.24 18.52 14.56
CA HIS A 427 10.99 18.92 15.25
C HIS A 427 9.72 18.75 14.40
N LYS A 428 8.58 18.53 15.07
CA LYS A 428 7.24 18.40 14.42
C LYS A 428 6.75 19.71 13.77
N GLN A 429 7.40 20.85 14.07
CA GLN A 429 7.12 22.17 13.48
C GLN A 429 8.31 22.74 12.68
N GLY A 430 9.27 21.91 12.25
CA GLY A 430 10.38 22.32 11.37
C GLY A 430 11.55 23.10 12.02
N GLU A 431 11.34 23.68 13.20
CA GLU A 431 12.41 24.27 14.03
C GLU A 431 13.46 23.23 14.50
N ASP A 432 14.57 23.68 15.10
CA ASP A 432 15.67 22.78 15.50
C ASP A 432 16.00 22.81 17.02
N PRO A 433 15.53 21.82 17.80
CA PRO A 433 15.81 21.66 19.24
C PRO A 433 17.03 20.76 19.54
N HIS A 434 17.72 20.23 18.50
CA HIS A 434 19.07 19.63 18.52
C HIS A 434 19.46 18.57 19.58
N THR A 435 18.54 17.99 20.37
CA THR A 435 18.91 17.23 21.58
C THR A 435 18.25 15.86 21.82
N SER A 436 17.23 15.43 21.04
CA SER A 436 16.49 14.18 21.35
C SER A 436 16.64 13.04 20.34
N THR A 437 16.74 13.31 19.04
CA THR A 437 16.72 12.25 18.00
C THR A 437 18.04 11.49 17.87
N ASP A 438 19.18 12.17 18.02
CA ASP A 438 20.51 11.59 17.79
C ASP A 438 20.83 10.35 18.64
N LYS A 439 20.32 10.27 19.87
CA LYS A 439 20.54 9.11 20.76
C LYS A 439 19.94 7.80 20.23
N TYR A 440 19.08 7.87 19.20
CA TYR A 440 18.53 6.71 18.52
C TYR A 440 19.24 6.39 17.19
N ASN A 441 20.09 7.28 16.68
CA ASN A 441 20.91 7.05 15.48
C ASN A 441 22.22 6.35 15.85
N ASP A 442 22.10 5.16 16.45
CA ASP A 442 23.19 4.40 17.07
C ASP A 442 23.90 3.40 16.13
N VAL A 443 23.82 3.63 14.81
CA VAL A 443 24.37 2.77 13.76
C VAL A 443 25.35 3.52 12.87
N ASP A 444 26.20 2.79 12.15
CA ASP A 444 27.07 3.40 11.14
C ASP A 444 26.26 3.93 9.96
N VAL A 445 26.42 5.22 9.67
CA VAL A 445 25.78 5.93 8.55
C VAL A 445 26.86 6.58 7.69
N PRO A 446 27.52 5.83 6.78
CA PRO A 446 28.45 6.43 5.84
C PRO A 446 27.72 7.45 4.98
N TYR A 447 28.26 8.65 4.85
CA TYR A 447 27.71 9.74 4.04
C TYR A 447 28.77 10.30 3.09
N ASP A 448 28.36 11.04 2.07
CA ASP A 448 29.28 11.76 1.19
C ASP A 448 29.69 13.10 1.79
N GLU A 449 30.98 13.27 2.07
CA GLU A 449 31.50 14.44 2.80
C GLU A 449 31.35 15.76 2.04
N GLU A 450 31.46 15.75 0.71
CA GLU A 450 31.30 16.93 -0.15
C GLU A 450 29.83 17.38 -0.21
N SER A 451 28.91 16.43 -0.44
CA SER A 451 27.47 16.65 -0.39
C SER A 451 27.03 17.16 0.98
N TYR A 452 27.48 16.52 2.06
CA TYR A 452 27.16 16.92 3.43
C TYR A 452 27.58 18.37 3.71
N LYS A 453 28.84 18.72 3.38
CA LYS A 453 29.33 20.09 3.56
C LYS A 453 28.50 21.10 2.76
N THR A 454 28.19 20.78 1.50
CA THR A 454 27.40 21.64 0.61
C THR A 454 25.99 21.90 1.15
N LEU A 455 25.34 20.86 1.72
CA LEU A 455 24.03 20.96 2.36
C LEU A 455 24.07 21.83 3.63
N ILE A 456 25.07 21.64 4.49
CA ILE A 456 25.26 22.42 5.72
C ILE A 456 25.56 23.89 5.42
N ASP A 457 26.48 24.18 4.48
CA ASP A 457 26.82 25.54 4.07
C ASP A 457 25.60 26.30 3.49
N ALA A 458 24.68 25.57 2.85
CA ALA A 458 23.43 26.09 2.30
C ALA A 458 22.27 26.20 3.33
N GLY A 459 22.52 25.88 4.61
CA GLY A 459 21.55 26.02 5.68
C GLY A 459 20.52 24.88 5.81
N VAL A 460 20.82 23.69 5.28
CA VAL A 460 20.07 22.47 5.59
C VAL A 460 20.50 21.97 6.98
N ASP A 461 19.56 21.58 7.84
CA ASP A 461 19.90 21.11 9.19
C ASP A 461 20.70 19.80 9.18
N ARG A 462 21.40 19.52 10.28
CA ARG A 462 22.34 18.40 10.38
C ARG A 462 21.72 17.03 10.08
N LEU A 463 20.49 16.75 10.54
CA LEU A 463 19.88 15.43 10.37
C LEU A 463 19.42 15.21 8.92
N LEU A 464 18.83 16.24 8.30
CA LEU A 464 18.44 16.18 6.89
C LEU A 464 19.66 16.18 5.96
N ALA A 465 20.70 16.97 6.27
CA ALA A 465 21.96 16.97 5.54
C ALA A 465 22.65 15.59 5.59
N LEU A 466 22.67 14.93 6.76
CA LEU A 466 23.20 13.57 6.92
C LEU A 466 22.37 12.55 6.12
N HIS A 467 21.04 12.64 6.15
CA HIS A 467 20.17 11.75 5.36
C HIS A 467 20.43 11.87 3.86
N ILE A 468 20.42 13.08 3.29
CA ILE A 468 20.61 13.28 1.85
C ILE A 468 22.03 12.86 1.43
N SER A 469 23.06 13.29 2.16
CA SER A 469 24.44 12.87 1.86
C SER A 469 24.68 11.36 2.04
N HIS A 470 23.91 10.66 2.90
CA HIS A 470 23.89 9.19 2.94
C HIS A 470 23.33 8.58 1.65
N LEU A 471 22.22 9.09 1.09
CA LEU A 471 21.69 8.59 -0.18
C LEU A 471 22.71 8.75 -1.33
N PHE A 472 23.51 9.83 -1.29
CA PHE A 472 24.53 10.18 -2.29
C PHE A 472 25.86 9.41 -2.16
N ILE A 473 26.03 8.49 -1.20
CA ILE A 473 27.14 7.50 -1.24
C ILE A 473 26.98 6.47 -2.35
N ARG A 474 25.83 6.47 -3.04
CA ARG A 474 25.51 5.57 -4.15
C ARG A 474 25.76 6.26 -5.48
N ASP A 475 26.16 5.47 -6.47
CA ASP A 475 26.24 5.95 -7.85
C ASP A 475 24.85 5.99 -8.51
N PRO A 476 24.60 6.93 -9.44
CA PRO A 476 23.44 6.90 -10.32
C PRO A 476 23.53 5.73 -11.30
N LEU A 477 22.46 4.91 -11.37
CA LEU A 477 22.48 3.65 -12.14
C LEU A 477 21.83 3.75 -13.52
N VAL A 478 21.00 4.76 -13.78
CA VAL A 478 20.33 4.97 -15.08
C VAL A 478 20.38 6.46 -15.45
N ILE A 479 21.48 6.86 -16.07
CA ILE A 479 21.65 8.21 -16.64
C ILE A 479 21.15 8.17 -18.10
N TYR A 480 20.46 9.21 -18.57
CA TYR A 480 20.02 9.33 -19.97
C TYR A 480 20.86 10.35 -20.73
N LYS A 481 21.30 10.04 -21.96
CA LYS A 481 22.12 10.93 -22.81
C LYS A 481 21.45 12.30 -23.04
N GLN A 482 20.12 12.33 -23.08
CA GLN A 482 19.29 13.52 -23.27
C GLN A 482 19.01 14.30 -21.97
N ARG A 483 19.45 13.82 -20.80
CA ARG A 483 19.20 14.44 -19.48
C ARG A 483 20.49 14.78 -18.72
N LEU A 484 21.62 14.93 -19.43
CA LEU A 484 22.92 15.24 -18.80
C LEU A 484 23.02 16.70 -18.33
N HIS A 485 22.56 17.63 -19.16
CA HIS A 485 22.48 19.06 -18.84
C HIS A 485 21.01 19.43 -18.69
N LEU A 486 20.66 19.97 -17.53
CA LEU A 486 19.29 20.24 -17.07
C LEU A 486 19.24 21.62 -16.42
N ASP A 487 18.05 22.17 -16.26
CA ASP A 487 17.83 23.36 -15.43
C ASP A 487 17.62 22.94 -13.97
N ASN A 488 18.57 23.24 -13.09
CA ASN A 488 18.51 22.79 -11.70
C ASN A 488 17.48 23.57 -10.84
N GLU A 489 16.96 24.71 -11.30
CA GLU A 489 15.85 25.41 -10.64
C GLU A 489 14.50 24.71 -10.92
N HIS A 490 14.36 24.10 -12.10
CA HIS A 490 13.09 23.64 -12.66
C HIS A 490 12.99 22.12 -12.89
N GLU A 491 14.09 21.36 -12.75
CA GLU A 491 14.15 19.92 -13.00
C GLU A 491 14.84 19.18 -11.84
N THR A 492 14.44 17.93 -11.57
CA THR A 492 14.96 17.15 -10.42
C THR A 492 15.48 15.75 -10.79
N ASP A 493 15.71 15.47 -12.08
CA ASP A 493 16.09 14.12 -12.56
C ASP A 493 17.44 13.62 -12.02
N HIS A 494 18.40 14.51 -11.72
CA HIS A 494 19.71 14.11 -11.16
C HIS A 494 19.55 13.72 -9.70
N PHE A 495 18.75 14.48 -8.93
CA PHE A 495 18.34 14.11 -7.58
C PHE A 495 17.56 12.78 -7.58
N GLU A 496 16.53 12.67 -8.42
CA GLU A 496 15.70 11.47 -8.55
C GLU A 496 16.45 10.25 -9.12
N ASN A 497 17.61 10.43 -9.77
CA ASN A 497 18.49 9.31 -10.12
C ASN A 497 18.95 8.56 -8.87
N ILE A 498 19.36 9.31 -7.85
CA ILE A 498 19.82 8.80 -6.56
C ILE A 498 18.64 8.42 -5.66
N GLN A 499 17.67 9.32 -5.50
CA GLN A 499 16.51 9.15 -4.61
C GLN A 499 15.58 8.00 -5.06
N SER A 500 15.24 7.88 -6.35
CA SER A 500 14.38 6.79 -6.83
C SER A 500 15.07 5.41 -6.84
N THR A 501 16.40 5.37 -6.65
CA THR A 501 17.21 4.14 -6.60
C THR A 501 17.88 3.88 -5.25
N ASN A 502 17.52 4.65 -4.22
CA ASN A 502 17.60 4.21 -2.83
C ASN A 502 16.20 3.75 -2.41
N TRP A 503 16.04 2.47 -2.07
CA TRP A 503 14.74 1.84 -1.83
C TRP A 503 14.63 1.39 -0.37
N GLN A 504 14.29 2.33 0.51
CA GLN A 504 14.20 2.04 1.94
C GLN A 504 12.84 1.49 2.37
N THR A 505 12.70 1.01 3.61
CA THR A 505 11.40 0.58 4.19
C THR A 505 10.39 1.73 4.29
N VAL A 506 10.90 2.95 4.42
CA VAL A 506 10.16 4.20 4.28
C VAL A 506 10.97 5.12 3.37
N ARG A 507 10.33 5.91 2.51
CA ARG A 507 10.98 6.96 1.71
C ARG A 507 10.37 8.31 2.06
N TRP A 508 11.20 9.27 2.46
CA TRP A 508 10.84 10.68 2.57
C TRP A 508 10.95 11.32 1.19
N LYS A 509 9.92 12.05 0.74
CA LYS A 509 9.74 12.50 -0.65
C LYS A 509 9.47 14.01 -0.70
N PRO A 510 10.40 14.82 -1.25
CA PRO A 510 10.15 16.23 -1.54
C PRO A 510 8.92 16.46 -2.44
N PRO A 511 8.36 17.67 -2.45
CA PRO A 511 7.51 18.15 -3.54
C PRO A 511 8.20 17.99 -4.89
N PRO A 512 7.47 17.68 -5.97
CA PRO A 512 8.02 17.68 -7.33
C PRO A 512 8.44 19.10 -7.77
N PRO A 513 9.07 19.24 -8.95
CA PRO A 513 9.18 20.51 -9.66
C PRO A 513 7.85 21.26 -9.75
N ALA A 514 7.90 22.58 -9.87
CA ALA A 514 6.70 23.38 -10.11
C ALA A 514 6.05 22.94 -11.45
N PRO A 515 4.73 22.74 -11.53
CA PRO A 515 4.08 22.36 -12.77
C PRO A 515 4.23 23.48 -13.81
N SER A 516 4.49 23.10 -15.06
CA SER A 516 4.71 24.04 -16.18
C SER A 516 3.47 24.89 -16.56
N SER A 517 2.34 24.65 -15.89
CA SER A 517 1.19 25.55 -15.84
C SER A 517 0.71 25.71 -14.40
N ALA A 518 0.21 26.90 -14.06
CA ALA A 518 -0.38 27.20 -12.75
C ALA A 518 -1.72 26.49 -12.47
N GLU A 519 -2.06 25.45 -13.26
CA GLU A 519 -3.29 24.67 -13.18
C GLU A 519 -3.04 23.22 -12.69
N GLY A 520 -1.77 22.85 -12.44
CA GLY A 520 -1.41 21.53 -11.91
C GLY A 520 -1.85 21.33 -10.45
N PRO A 521 -2.20 20.10 -10.03
CA PRO A 521 -2.58 19.83 -8.65
C PRO A 521 -1.40 20.01 -7.70
N HIS A 522 -1.62 20.75 -6.59
CA HIS A 522 -0.61 20.95 -5.57
C HIS A 522 -0.24 19.65 -4.85
N ILE A 523 1.07 19.41 -4.69
CA ILE A 523 1.67 18.22 -4.07
C ILE A 523 2.76 18.68 -3.09
N GLY A 524 2.53 18.46 -1.80
CA GLY A 524 3.43 18.84 -0.71
C GLY A 524 4.49 17.80 -0.35
N TRP A 525 5.07 17.98 0.83
CA TRP A 525 6.00 17.05 1.47
C TRP A 525 5.31 15.72 1.76
N ARG A 526 5.97 14.60 1.43
CA ARG A 526 5.37 13.27 1.48
C ARG A 526 6.27 12.22 2.13
N THR A 527 5.63 11.18 2.66
CA THR A 527 6.29 10.01 3.24
C THR A 527 5.60 8.75 2.73
N GLU A 528 6.40 7.81 2.22
CA GLU A 528 5.98 6.60 1.52
C GLU A 528 6.40 5.37 2.33
N PHE A 529 5.44 4.56 2.79
CA PHE A 529 5.62 3.35 3.57
C PHE A 529 5.61 2.11 2.66
N ARG A 530 6.63 1.25 2.77
CA ARG A 530 7.02 0.34 1.68
C ARG A 530 7.23 -1.13 2.09
N SER A 531 7.21 -1.45 3.39
CA SER A 531 7.59 -2.79 3.85
C SER A 531 6.52 -3.87 3.61
N MET A 532 5.24 -3.51 3.50
CA MET A 532 4.13 -4.48 3.46
C MET A 532 4.16 -5.38 2.22
N GLU A 533 3.88 -6.66 2.42
CA GLU A 533 3.67 -7.65 1.36
C GLU A 533 2.28 -7.48 0.75
N ILE A 534 2.08 -7.83 -0.53
CA ILE A 534 0.73 -7.79 -1.11
C ILE A 534 -0.11 -8.98 -0.63
N GLN A 535 -1.38 -8.72 -0.32
CA GLN A 535 -2.34 -9.71 0.18
C GLN A 535 -3.22 -10.28 -0.94
N LEU A 536 -3.80 -11.46 -0.75
CA LEU A 536 -4.57 -12.16 -1.79
C LEU A 536 -5.80 -11.37 -2.26
N THR A 537 -6.52 -10.75 -1.32
CA THR A 537 -7.81 -10.09 -1.58
C THR A 537 -7.73 -8.57 -1.48
N ASP A 538 -8.60 -7.88 -2.21
CA ASP A 538 -8.72 -6.42 -2.12
C ASP A 538 -9.14 -5.97 -0.70
N PHE A 539 -9.88 -6.80 0.03
CA PHE A 539 -10.30 -6.55 1.42
C PHE A 539 -9.10 -6.54 2.38
N GLU A 540 -8.18 -7.50 2.27
CA GLU A 540 -6.98 -7.56 3.11
C GLU A 540 -6.03 -6.40 2.80
N ASN A 541 -5.80 -6.08 1.52
CA ASN A 541 -4.96 -4.94 1.14
C ASN A 541 -5.59 -3.62 1.64
N ALA A 542 -6.90 -3.43 1.48
CA ALA A 542 -7.61 -2.27 1.99
C ALA A 542 -7.54 -2.17 3.53
N ALA A 543 -7.59 -3.30 4.24
CA ALA A 543 -7.47 -3.33 5.70
C ALA A 543 -6.13 -2.78 6.18
N PHE A 544 -5.02 -3.25 5.59
CA PHE A 544 -3.69 -2.76 5.94
C PHE A 544 -3.46 -1.31 5.50
N THR A 545 -3.91 -0.93 4.30
CA THR A 545 -3.86 0.45 3.79
C THR A 545 -4.63 1.43 4.68
N VAL A 546 -5.84 1.08 5.11
CA VAL A 546 -6.64 1.90 6.04
C VAL A 546 -6.00 1.93 7.44
N PHE A 547 -5.45 0.82 7.93
CA PHE A 547 -4.77 0.78 9.22
C PHE A 547 -3.56 1.71 9.26
N ILE A 548 -2.66 1.65 8.27
CA ILE A 548 -1.46 2.49 8.28
C ILE A 548 -1.79 3.98 8.04
N ALA A 549 -2.86 4.29 7.29
CA ALA A 549 -3.35 5.64 7.13
C ALA A 549 -3.93 6.22 8.43
N LEU A 550 -4.78 5.46 9.13
CA LEU A 550 -5.29 5.84 10.44
C LEU A 550 -4.15 5.98 11.46
N LEU A 551 -3.21 5.03 11.50
CA LEU A 551 -2.06 5.08 12.39
C LEU A 551 -1.17 6.30 12.12
N SER A 552 -1.03 6.76 10.87
CA SER A 552 -0.36 8.04 10.56
C SER A 552 -1.04 9.25 11.24
N ARG A 553 -2.36 9.21 11.44
CA ARG A 553 -3.10 10.25 12.16
C ARG A 553 -3.05 10.06 13.66
N VAL A 554 -3.17 8.82 14.17
CA VAL A 554 -2.97 8.49 15.59
C VAL A 554 -1.61 9.03 16.09
N ILE A 555 -0.53 8.80 15.32
CA ILE A 555 0.82 9.29 15.66
C ILE A 555 0.86 10.82 15.81
N LEU A 556 0.12 11.55 14.99
CA LEU A 556 0.13 13.02 14.98
C LEU A 556 -0.85 13.63 15.98
N THR A 557 -2.04 13.06 16.12
CA THR A 557 -3.11 13.60 16.98
C THR A 557 -2.89 13.25 18.45
N PHE A 558 -2.28 12.11 18.77
CA PHE A 558 -1.92 11.73 20.14
C PHE A 558 -0.43 11.95 20.45
N ASP A 559 0.23 12.79 19.66
CA ASP A 559 1.64 13.20 19.76
C ASP A 559 2.65 12.04 19.91
N LEU A 560 2.35 10.84 19.38
CA LEU A 560 3.08 9.63 19.73
C LEU A 560 4.59 9.74 19.44
N ASN A 561 5.34 9.13 20.35
CA ASN A 561 6.76 8.86 20.26
C ASN A 561 6.95 7.34 20.15
N LEU A 562 7.45 6.86 19.01
CA LEU A 562 7.76 5.45 18.78
C LEU A 562 9.26 5.17 18.73
N TYR A 563 10.13 6.17 18.94
CA TYR A 563 11.57 6.01 18.79
C TYR A 563 12.13 4.90 19.70
N ILE A 564 12.97 4.07 19.09
CA ILE A 564 13.88 3.13 19.73
C ILE A 564 15.23 3.25 18.98
N PRO A 565 16.37 2.87 19.58
CA PRO A 565 17.65 2.85 18.87
C PRO A 565 17.57 2.06 17.56
N LEU A 566 18.14 2.60 16.48
CA LEU A 566 18.00 2.09 15.12
C LEU A 566 18.70 0.73 14.94
N SER A 567 19.67 0.39 15.78
CA SER A 567 20.17 -0.98 15.97
C SER A 567 19.03 -1.97 16.19
N LYS A 568 18.12 -1.69 17.13
CA LYS A 568 16.96 -2.51 17.46
C LYS A 568 15.91 -2.54 16.34
N VAL A 569 15.85 -1.51 15.50
CA VAL A 569 15.02 -1.53 14.28
C VAL A 569 15.61 -2.48 13.23
N ASN A 570 16.94 -2.59 13.13
CA ASN A 570 17.58 -3.63 12.31
C ASN A 570 17.36 -5.03 12.90
N ASP A 571 17.51 -5.22 14.23
CA ASP A 571 17.21 -6.50 14.88
C ASP A 571 15.75 -6.94 14.64
N ASN A 572 14.82 -5.97 14.66
CA ASN A 572 13.42 -6.21 14.31
C ASN A 572 13.24 -6.61 12.83
N MET A 573 14.03 -6.07 11.89
CA MET A 573 14.00 -6.49 10.49
C MET A 573 14.51 -7.93 10.33
N GLU A 574 15.54 -8.34 11.07
CA GLU A 574 16.02 -9.73 11.07
C GLU A 574 15.00 -10.69 11.71
N ALA A 575 14.32 -10.27 12.79
CA ALA A 575 13.22 -11.04 13.38
C ALA A 575 12.04 -11.21 12.40
N ALA A 576 11.68 -10.15 11.66
CA ALA A 576 10.58 -10.17 10.68
C ALA A 576 10.80 -11.13 9.50
N HIS A 577 12.04 -11.57 9.24
CA HIS A 577 12.33 -12.54 8.18
C HIS A 577 12.04 -14.00 8.56
N ARG A 578 11.93 -14.33 9.85
CA ARG A 578 11.81 -15.73 10.28
C ARG A 578 10.42 -16.29 9.93
N VAL A 579 10.36 -17.58 9.62
CA VAL A 579 9.08 -18.27 9.37
C VAL A 579 8.17 -18.12 10.60
N ASN A 580 6.91 -17.75 10.38
CA ASN A 580 5.88 -17.54 11.41
C ASN A 580 6.22 -16.46 12.47
N ALA A 581 7.10 -15.49 12.15
CA ALA A 581 7.56 -14.44 13.07
C ALA A 581 6.44 -13.62 13.75
N VAL A 582 5.25 -13.52 13.15
CA VAL A 582 4.09 -12.86 13.77
C VAL A 582 3.65 -13.51 15.09
N LEU A 583 3.87 -14.83 15.26
CA LEU A 583 3.50 -15.59 16.47
C LEU A 583 4.72 -15.98 17.30
N ASP A 584 5.80 -16.43 16.65
CA ASP A 584 6.92 -17.09 17.32
C ASP A 584 8.03 -16.12 17.75
N GLU A 585 8.10 -14.92 17.16
CA GLU A 585 9.13 -13.93 17.44
C GLU A 585 8.65 -12.75 18.31
N LYS A 586 9.64 -11.99 18.81
CA LYS A 586 9.41 -10.74 19.52
C LYS A 586 10.25 -9.62 18.94
N PHE A 587 9.67 -8.43 18.98
CA PHE A 587 10.21 -7.20 18.42
C PHE A 587 10.44 -6.20 19.54
N HIS A 588 11.55 -5.48 19.48
CA HIS A 588 11.79 -4.32 20.33
C HIS A 588 10.76 -3.24 20.03
N PHE A 589 9.99 -2.86 21.04
CA PHE A 589 8.98 -1.80 20.94
C PHE A 589 8.98 -0.93 22.20
N ARG A 590 8.62 0.35 22.06
CA ARG A 590 8.66 1.33 23.15
C ARG A 590 7.54 1.05 24.17
N CYS A 591 7.86 1.06 25.47
CA CYS A 591 6.89 0.82 26.55
C CYS A 591 5.88 1.97 26.68
N HIS A 592 6.33 3.20 26.41
CA HIS A 592 5.54 4.43 26.58
C HIS A 592 5.47 5.16 25.23
N MET A 593 4.32 5.05 24.56
CA MET A 593 4.11 5.60 23.21
C MET A 593 3.74 7.09 23.19
N ALA A 594 3.42 7.69 24.34
CA ALA A 594 3.16 9.11 24.48
C ALA A 594 4.08 9.69 25.57
N PRO A 595 4.41 11.00 25.56
CA PRO A 595 5.05 11.64 26.70
C PRO A 595 4.16 11.51 27.95
N PRO A 596 4.66 11.02 29.10
CA PRO A 596 3.85 10.88 30.30
C PRO A 596 3.57 12.26 30.92
N GLU A 597 2.31 12.55 31.22
CA GLU A 597 1.90 13.80 31.87
C GLU A 597 2.20 13.76 33.38
N VAL A 598 2.35 14.93 34.00
CA VAL A 598 2.69 15.04 35.44
C VAL A 598 1.59 14.47 36.34
N ASP A 599 0.34 14.50 35.89
CA ASP A 599 -0.83 14.03 36.64
C ASP A 599 -1.20 12.56 36.35
N ASP A 600 -0.55 11.88 35.40
CA ASP A 600 -0.77 10.43 35.12
C ASP A 600 -0.44 9.55 36.35
N CYS A 601 0.51 10.00 37.17
CA CYS A 601 1.01 9.29 38.34
C CYS A 601 0.27 9.69 39.62
N GLY A 602 -1.01 9.34 39.72
CA GLY A 602 -1.90 9.66 40.86
C GLY A 602 -1.58 9.05 42.24
N SER A 603 -0.31 8.78 42.58
CA SER A 603 0.11 8.22 43.87
C SER A 603 1.40 8.83 44.41
N LYS A 604 1.52 8.98 45.74
CA LYS A 604 2.68 9.58 46.42
C LYS A 604 3.84 8.58 46.60
N GLY A 605 4.37 8.04 45.50
CA GLY A 605 5.52 7.14 45.47
C GLY A 605 6.33 7.32 44.19
N SER A 606 7.47 6.62 44.08
CA SER A 606 8.28 6.59 42.85
C SER A 606 7.49 5.91 41.73
N CYS A 607 7.07 6.69 40.73
CA CYS A 607 6.22 6.20 39.65
C CYS A 607 7.07 5.67 38.49
N HIS A 608 7.09 4.34 38.32
CA HIS A 608 7.89 3.66 37.29
C HIS A 608 7.57 4.05 35.83
N LEU A 609 6.55 4.88 35.56
CA LEU A 609 6.30 5.49 34.24
C LEU A 609 7.28 6.64 33.92
N HIS A 610 7.88 7.28 34.94
CA HIS A 610 8.83 8.38 34.74
C HIS A 610 10.31 7.96 34.88
N ASP A 611 10.59 6.75 35.40
CA ASP A 611 11.96 6.27 35.67
C ASP A 611 12.80 6.09 34.39
N ASP A 612 12.18 5.67 33.28
CA ASP A 612 12.79 5.58 31.95
C ASP A 612 11.72 5.80 30.87
N PRO A 613 11.56 7.03 30.33
CA PRO A 613 10.59 7.31 29.28
C PRO A 613 11.00 6.75 27.91
N ASP A 614 12.27 6.39 27.72
CA ASP A 614 12.82 5.82 26.46
C ASP A 614 12.81 4.29 26.44
N ARG A 615 12.31 3.67 27.52
CA ARG A 615 12.27 2.23 27.72
C ARG A 615 11.66 1.49 26.53
N SER A 616 12.41 0.50 26.02
CA SER A 616 11.97 -0.44 25.00
C SER A 616 12.06 -1.88 25.53
N GLU A 617 11.09 -2.73 25.22
CA GLU A 617 11.16 -4.16 25.54
C GLU A 617 10.72 -5.06 24.39
N LEU A 618 10.95 -6.37 24.52
CA LEU A 618 10.53 -7.37 23.53
C LEU A 618 9.04 -7.68 23.66
N MET A 619 8.28 -7.34 22.62
CA MET A 619 6.84 -7.57 22.49
C MET A 619 6.51 -8.49 21.31
N THR A 620 5.50 -9.35 21.43
CA THR A 620 4.94 -10.05 20.24
C THR A 620 4.12 -9.08 19.38
N ILE A 621 3.82 -9.43 18.13
CA ILE A 621 2.94 -8.59 17.30
C ILE A 621 1.52 -8.49 17.92
N ALA A 622 1.02 -9.54 18.56
CA ALA A 622 -0.20 -9.48 19.37
C ALA A 622 -0.13 -8.41 20.48
N GLU A 623 0.95 -8.40 21.26
CA GLU A 623 1.18 -7.42 22.34
C GLU A 623 1.24 -5.97 21.78
N ILE A 624 1.91 -5.77 20.63
CA ILE A 624 2.02 -4.45 19.97
C ILE A 624 0.65 -3.99 19.43
N MET A 625 -0.12 -4.88 18.81
CA MET A 625 -1.40 -4.52 18.19
C MET A 625 -2.54 -4.34 19.19
N LEU A 626 -2.60 -5.16 20.25
CA LEU A 626 -3.76 -5.27 21.14
C LEU A 626 -3.52 -4.80 22.58
N GLY A 627 -2.28 -4.49 22.95
CA GLY A 627 -1.92 -3.98 24.27
C GLY A 627 -1.16 -5.00 25.12
N LYS A 628 -0.48 -4.51 26.15
CA LYS A 628 0.37 -5.31 27.06
C LYS A 628 0.28 -4.79 28.50
N GLY A 629 -0.18 -5.66 29.39
CA GLY A 629 -0.42 -5.31 30.79
C GLY A 629 -1.43 -4.18 30.93
N SER A 630 -1.19 -3.26 31.86
CA SER A 630 -2.01 -2.07 32.11
C SER A 630 -1.35 -0.75 31.67
N TYR A 631 -0.18 -0.80 31.01
CA TYR A 631 0.65 0.37 30.71
C TYR A 631 0.80 0.65 29.20
N PHE A 632 0.70 -0.39 28.36
CA PHE A 632 0.82 -0.26 26.91
C PHE A 632 -0.54 -0.55 26.25
N PRO A 633 -1.22 0.44 25.64
CA PRO A 633 -2.61 0.29 25.18
C PRO A 633 -2.74 -0.51 23.87
N GLY A 634 -1.69 -0.61 23.07
CA GLY A 634 -1.73 -1.25 21.74
C GLY A 634 -2.20 -0.33 20.61
N LEU A 635 -1.76 -0.61 19.39
CA LEU A 635 -2.02 0.24 18.22
C LEU A 635 -3.49 0.21 17.77
N ILE A 636 -4.18 -0.93 17.85
CA ILE A 636 -5.60 -1.04 17.45
C ILE A 636 -6.52 -0.30 18.44
N PRO A 637 -6.36 -0.42 19.77
CA PRO A 637 -7.11 0.40 20.73
C PRO A 637 -6.87 1.91 20.55
N LEU A 638 -5.65 2.35 20.19
CA LEU A 638 -5.40 3.76 19.85
C LEU A 638 -6.08 4.18 18.55
N VAL A 639 -6.19 3.31 17.54
CA VAL A 639 -7.01 3.59 16.35
C VAL A 639 -8.49 3.78 16.73
N TYR A 640 -9.04 2.94 17.62
CA TYR A 640 -10.42 3.13 18.09
C TYR A 640 -10.61 4.44 18.86
N ALA A 641 -9.70 4.76 19.79
CA ALA A 641 -9.73 6.04 20.51
C ALA A 641 -9.65 7.26 19.57
N TYR A 642 -8.92 7.15 18.46
CA TYR A 642 -8.88 8.19 17.43
C TYR A 642 -10.21 8.29 16.65
N LEU A 643 -10.84 7.16 16.31
CA LEU A 643 -12.17 7.15 15.67
C LEU A 643 -13.26 7.72 16.59
N ASP A 644 -13.16 7.51 17.90
CA ASP A 644 -14.01 8.16 18.91
C ASP A 644 -13.74 9.68 18.98
N HIS A 645 -12.47 10.09 19.01
CA HIS A 645 -12.05 11.50 19.07
C HIS A 645 -12.52 12.34 17.87
N ILE A 646 -12.56 11.76 16.66
CA ILE A 646 -13.04 12.46 15.44
C ILE A 646 -14.54 12.31 15.17
N GLU A 647 -15.31 11.76 16.13
CA GLU A 647 -16.75 11.48 15.99
C GLU A 647 -17.09 10.67 14.72
N CYS A 648 -16.31 9.61 14.44
CA CYS A 648 -16.39 8.87 13.17
C CYS A 648 -17.78 8.24 12.92
N ASP A 649 -18.31 8.44 11.70
CA ASP A 649 -19.63 7.96 11.30
C ASP A 649 -19.77 6.42 11.41
N GLU A 650 -20.92 5.96 11.92
CA GLU A 650 -21.22 4.54 12.20
C GLU A 650 -20.93 3.62 11.00
N ALA A 651 -21.24 4.08 9.79
CA ALA A 651 -21.02 3.31 8.56
C ALA A 651 -19.53 3.14 8.21
N THR A 652 -18.71 4.17 8.41
CA THR A 652 -17.24 4.05 8.31
C THR A 652 -16.70 3.21 9.46
N ARG A 653 -17.11 3.48 10.70
CA ARG A 653 -16.63 2.75 11.90
C ARG A 653 -16.86 1.24 11.76
N THR A 654 -18.07 0.84 11.35
CA THR A 654 -18.47 -0.55 11.09
C THR A 654 -17.68 -1.23 9.97
N LEU A 655 -16.99 -0.47 9.10
CA LEU A 655 -16.04 -1.02 8.13
C LEU A 655 -14.65 -1.15 8.75
N VAL A 656 -14.16 -0.10 9.42
CA VAL A 656 -12.82 -0.08 10.04
C VAL A 656 -12.71 -1.14 11.13
N GLU A 657 -13.75 -1.37 11.95
CA GLU A 657 -13.80 -2.46 12.94
C GLU A 657 -13.59 -3.85 12.32
N LYS A 658 -14.02 -4.09 11.07
CA LYS A 658 -13.77 -5.36 10.36
C LYS A 658 -12.32 -5.47 9.90
N TYR A 659 -11.75 -4.37 9.41
CA TYR A 659 -10.33 -4.30 9.04
C TYR A 659 -9.44 -4.50 10.27
N MET A 660 -9.73 -3.84 11.39
CA MET A 660 -9.02 -4.02 12.66
C MET A 660 -9.18 -5.44 13.19
N CYS A 661 -10.37 -6.05 13.07
CA CYS A 661 -10.61 -7.44 13.46
C CYS A 661 -9.76 -8.44 12.64
N LEU A 662 -9.66 -8.27 11.32
CA LEU A 662 -8.75 -9.07 10.48
C LEU A 662 -7.28 -8.96 10.95
N ILE A 663 -6.81 -7.74 11.20
CA ILE A 663 -5.43 -7.47 11.63
C ILE A 663 -5.17 -8.05 13.03
N ALA A 664 -6.12 -7.90 13.95
CA ALA A 664 -6.08 -8.51 15.28
C ALA A 664 -6.00 -10.04 15.22
N LYS A 665 -6.86 -10.69 14.42
CA LYS A 665 -6.88 -12.16 14.25
C LYS A 665 -5.60 -12.72 13.63
N ARG A 666 -4.97 -11.97 12.71
CA ARG A 666 -3.64 -12.31 12.18
C ARG A 666 -2.54 -12.14 13.23
N ALA A 667 -2.59 -11.06 14.01
CA ALA A 667 -1.61 -10.80 15.07
C ALA A 667 -1.68 -11.83 16.23
N THR A 668 -2.87 -12.37 16.54
CA THR A 668 -3.05 -13.42 17.56
C THR A 668 -2.88 -14.85 17.04
N GLY A 669 -2.82 -15.05 15.72
CA GLY A 669 -2.78 -16.38 15.09
C GLY A 669 -4.11 -17.11 15.04
N GLU A 670 -5.24 -16.44 15.31
CA GLU A 670 -6.58 -16.98 15.00
C GLU A 670 -6.74 -17.18 13.48
N LEU A 671 -6.14 -16.29 12.68
CA LEU A 671 -5.97 -16.44 11.24
C LEU A 671 -4.47 -16.46 10.87
N PRO A 672 -4.05 -17.28 9.89
CA PRO A 672 -2.67 -17.32 9.43
C PRO A 672 -2.31 -16.09 8.58
N THR A 673 -1.01 -15.81 8.44
CA THR A 673 -0.51 -14.97 7.35
C THR A 673 -0.68 -15.68 6.00
N ALA A 674 -0.64 -14.91 4.90
CA ALA A 674 -0.72 -15.47 3.56
C ALA A 674 0.42 -16.48 3.31
N ALA A 675 1.63 -16.21 3.82
CA ALA A 675 2.76 -17.13 3.73
C ALA A 675 2.52 -18.44 4.50
N THR A 676 2.06 -18.36 5.75
CA THR A 676 1.73 -19.55 6.54
C THR A 676 0.63 -20.38 5.88
N TRP A 677 -0.39 -19.75 5.28
CA TRP A 677 -1.44 -20.44 4.54
C TRP A 677 -0.92 -21.12 3.26
N MET A 678 -0.16 -20.41 2.41
CA MET A 678 0.44 -20.99 1.20
C MET A 678 1.41 -22.16 1.55
N ARG A 679 2.20 -22.01 2.62
CA ARG A 679 3.11 -23.05 3.13
C ARG A 679 2.33 -24.29 3.59
N ARG A 680 1.20 -24.13 4.28
CA ARG A 680 0.29 -25.24 4.63
C ARG A 680 -0.32 -25.88 3.39
N PHE A 681 -0.76 -25.09 2.40
CA PHE A 681 -1.33 -25.60 1.15
C PHE A 681 -0.34 -26.50 0.41
N VAL A 682 0.91 -26.04 0.22
CA VAL A 682 1.98 -26.85 -0.40
C VAL A 682 2.21 -28.13 0.39
N ARG A 683 2.36 -28.03 1.72
CA ARG A 683 2.63 -29.20 2.58
C ARG A 683 1.45 -30.17 2.72
N ALA A 684 0.25 -29.80 2.28
CA ALA A 684 -0.93 -30.65 2.22
C ALA A 684 -1.22 -31.19 0.80
N HIS A 685 -0.44 -30.80 -0.22
CA HIS A 685 -0.70 -31.16 -1.60
C HIS A 685 -0.24 -32.61 -1.91
N PRO A 686 -1.07 -33.47 -2.55
CA PRO A 686 -0.72 -34.88 -2.78
C PRO A 686 0.59 -35.15 -3.53
N ASP A 687 0.96 -34.27 -4.46
CA ASP A 687 2.19 -34.40 -5.26
C ASP A 687 3.46 -33.92 -4.51
N TYR A 688 3.31 -33.16 -3.43
CA TYR A 688 4.42 -32.60 -2.66
C TYR A 688 5.00 -33.65 -1.71
N ARG A 689 6.33 -33.75 -1.65
CA ARG A 689 7.01 -34.91 -1.02
C ARG A 689 7.61 -34.64 0.36
N HIS A 690 7.35 -33.46 0.96
CA HIS A 690 8.01 -33.02 2.20
C HIS A 690 9.54 -32.92 2.10
N ASP A 691 10.06 -32.69 0.90
CA ASP A 691 11.48 -32.47 0.58
C ASP A 691 11.82 -30.99 0.30
N SER A 692 10.83 -30.10 0.47
CA SER A 692 10.87 -28.67 0.10
C SER A 692 11.04 -28.37 -1.40
N VAL A 693 10.89 -29.37 -2.28
CA VAL A 693 10.73 -29.17 -3.73
C VAL A 693 9.26 -28.93 -4.04
N VAL A 694 8.92 -27.85 -4.77
CA VAL A 694 7.54 -27.56 -5.15
C VAL A 694 7.26 -28.10 -6.57
N PRO A 695 6.32 -29.05 -6.74
CA PRO A 695 5.90 -29.51 -8.06
C PRO A 695 5.21 -28.42 -8.88
N HIS A 696 5.33 -28.48 -10.22
CA HIS A 696 4.60 -27.57 -11.11
C HIS A 696 3.07 -27.65 -10.92
N SER A 697 2.53 -28.85 -10.68
CA SER A 697 1.10 -29.07 -10.38
C SER A 697 0.67 -28.37 -9.09
N THR A 698 1.44 -28.51 -8.01
CA THR A 698 1.22 -27.81 -6.74
C THR A 698 1.26 -26.29 -6.90
N ALA A 699 2.21 -25.76 -7.67
CA ALA A 699 2.30 -24.33 -7.95
C ALA A 699 1.13 -23.82 -8.82
N PHE A 700 0.69 -24.62 -9.80
CA PHE A 700 -0.49 -24.33 -10.62
C PHE A 700 -1.76 -24.29 -9.77
N ASP A 701 -2.01 -25.33 -8.97
CA ASP A 701 -3.24 -25.42 -8.18
C ASP A 701 -3.25 -24.39 -7.03
N LEU A 702 -2.08 -24.06 -6.45
CA LEU A 702 -1.94 -22.94 -5.51
C LEU A 702 -2.31 -21.60 -6.17
N LEU A 703 -1.77 -21.27 -7.34
CA LEU A 703 -2.05 -19.98 -8.00
C LEU A 703 -3.52 -19.88 -8.45
N ASN A 704 -4.11 -20.98 -8.90
CA ASN A 704 -5.54 -21.10 -9.21
C ASN A 704 -6.42 -20.95 -7.95
N GLU A 705 -5.96 -21.37 -6.78
CA GLU A 705 -6.65 -21.13 -5.49
C GLU A 705 -6.49 -19.67 -5.02
N CYS A 706 -5.29 -19.10 -5.09
CA CYS A 706 -5.04 -17.69 -4.82
C CYS A 706 -5.92 -16.77 -5.68
N GLN A 707 -6.07 -17.08 -6.98
CA GLN A 707 -6.93 -16.34 -7.89
C GLN A 707 -8.42 -16.43 -7.50
N GLN A 708 -8.94 -17.64 -7.27
CA GLN A 708 -10.33 -17.81 -6.87
C GLN A 708 -10.65 -17.12 -5.53
N ILE A 709 -9.71 -17.10 -4.58
CA ILE A 709 -9.87 -16.42 -3.29
C ILE A 709 -9.81 -14.90 -3.48
N GLY A 710 -8.80 -14.38 -4.17
CA GLY A 710 -8.61 -12.95 -4.42
C GLY A 710 -9.76 -12.29 -5.19
N GLU A 711 -10.35 -13.01 -6.14
CA GLU A 711 -11.55 -12.58 -6.87
C GLU A 711 -12.86 -12.80 -6.11
N GLY A 712 -12.85 -13.50 -4.97
CA GLY A 712 -14.05 -13.86 -4.20
C GLY A 712 -14.93 -14.96 -4.81
N LEU A 713 -14.43 -15.67 -5.82
CA LEU A 713 -15.09 -16.82 -6.44
C LEU A 713 -15.15 -18.02 -5.48
N LYS A 714 -14.09 -18.21 -4.68
CA LYS A 714 -14.02 -19.19 -3.59
C LYS A 714 -13.82 -18.44 -2.27
N GLN A 715 -14.49 -18.92 -1.22
CA GLN A 715 -14.33 -18.39 0.14
C GLN A 715 -13.37 -19.31 0.90
N CYS A 716 -12.40 -18.76 1.64
CA CYS A 716 -11.41 -19.54 2.39
C CYS A 716 -11.46 -19.19 3.90
N PRO A 717 -12.30 -19.86 4.69
CA PRO A 717 -12.42 -19.60 6.13
C PRO A 717 -11.15 -19.89 6.94
N GLU A 718 -10.19 -20.67 6.41
CA GLU A 718 -8.90 -20.87 7.08
C GLU A 718 -8.07 -19.56 7.11
N LEU A 719 -8.05 -18.81 5.99
CA LEU A 719 -7.29 -17.57 5.85
C LEU A 719 -8.10 -16.34 6.30
N LEU A 720 -9.44 -16.37 6.10
CA LEU A 720 -10.31 -15.19 6.21
C LEU A 720 -11.41 -15.33 7.29
N GLY A 721 -11.51 -16.46 7.99
CA GLY A 721 -12.51 -16.66 9.04
C GLY A 721 -13.95 -16.42 8.57
N GLU A 722 -14.63 -15.47 9.20
CA GLU A 722 -15.97 -15.01 8.87
C GLU A 722 -16.05 -13.98 7.73
N PHE A 723 -14.92 -13.39 7.31
CA PHE A 723 -14.88 -12.35 6.29
C PHE A 723 -15.16 -12.93 4.90
N LYS A 724 -16.17 -12.37 4.21
CA LYS A 724 -16.65 -12.89 2.92
C LYS A 724 -16.33 -11.93 1.78
N ILE A 725 -15.48 -12.38 0.87
CA ILE A 725 -15.07 -11.60 -0.30
C ILE A 725 -16.17 -11.67 -1.34
N ALA A 726 -16.75 -10.52 -1.70
CA ALA A 726 -17.75 -10.46 -2.76
C ALA A 726 -17.08 -10.70 -4.14
N PRO A 727 -17.67 -11.51 -5.03
CA PRO A 727 -17.12 -11.75 -6.37
C PRO A 727 -16.84 -10.47 -7.17
N VAL A 728 -15.60 -10.29 -7.64
CA VAL A 728 -15.20 -9.27 -8.62
C VAL A 728 -15.67 -9.72 -10.02
N ARG A 729 -15.94 -8.78 -10.93
CA ARG A 729 -16.42 -9.09 -12.30
C ARG A 729 -15.87 -8.09 -13.31
N GLY A 730 -15.05 -8.56 -14.25
CA GLY A 730 -14.50 -7.71 -15.33
C GLY A 730 -15.56 -7.05 -16.21
N GLN A 731 -16.78 -7.62 -16.32
CA GLN A 731 -17.87 -6.99 -17.08
C GLN A 731 -18.47 -5.74 -16.39
N ALA A 732 -18.04 -5.39 -15.18
CA ALA A 732 -18.40 -4.17 -14.46
C ALA A 732 -17.25 -3.14 -14.37
N ALA A 733 -16.12 -3.38 -15.05
CA ALA A 733 -14.89 -2.60 -14.95
C ALA A 733 -14.99 -1.12 -15.42
N TYR A 734 -15.97 -0.82 -16.28
CA TYR A 734 -16.18 0.49 -16.87
C TYR A 734 -17.68 0.85 -16.85
N ARG A 735 -17.99 2.15 -16.83
CA ARG A 735 -19.38 2.66 -16.73
C ARG A 735 -20.21 2.18 -17.93
N VAL A 736 -21.23 1.37 -17.68
CA VAL A 736 -22.18 0.90 -18.71
C VAL A 736 -23.37 1.87 -18.79
N PRO A 737 -23.59 2.58 -19.91
CA PRO A 737 -24.69 3.54 -20.01
C PRO A 737 -26.06 2.86 -20.03
N LEU A 738 -27.06 3.52 -19.44
CA LEU A 738 -28.47 3.12 -19.52
C LEU A 738 -29.00 3.38 -20.93
N LYS A 739 -28.85 2.39 -21.82
CA LYS A 739 -29.22 2.50 -23.23
C LYS A 739 -30.74 2.60 -23.41
N SER A 740 -31.21 3.73 -23.91
CA SER A 740 -32.61 3.98 -24.31
C SER A 740 -33.00 3.33 -25.66
N SER A 741 -32.03 2.82 -26.42
CA SER A 741 -32.24 2.15 -27.71
C SER A 741 -33.13 0.91 -27.57
N GLY A 742 -34.23 0.86 -28.31
CA GLY A 742 -35.19 -0.24 -28.25
C GLY A 742 -34.60 -1.62 -28.58
N VAL A 743 -34.89 -2.62 -27.74
CA VAL A 743 -34.43 -4.00 -27.93
C VAL A 743 -35.42 -4.79 -28.78
N ALA A 744 -34.93 -5.37 -29.89
CA ALA A 744 -35.69 -6.26 -30.78
C ALA A 744 -36.38 -7.42 -30.00
N ALA A 745 -37.58 -7.82 -30.44
CA ALA A 745 -38.45 -8.74 -29.70
C ALA A 745 -37.77 -10.08 -29.35
N GLU A 746 -37.06 -10.69 -30.30
CA GLU A 746 -36.30 -11.93 -30.11
C GLU A 746 -35.21 -11.77 -29.03
N LYS A 747 -34.41 -10.71 -29.12
CA LYS A 747 -33.36 -10.40 -28.14
C LYS A 747 -33.95 -10.09 -26.76
N ARG A 748 -35.14 -9.50 -26.70
CA ARG A 748 -35.91 -9.24 -25.47
C ARG A 748 -36.40 -10.55 -24.85
N GLN A 749 -36.93 -11.48 -25.64
CA GLN A 749 -37.34 -12.80 -25.17
C GLN A 749 -36.14 -13.61 -24.64
N GLY A 750 -35.02 -13.61 -25.37
CA GLY A 750 -33.77 -14.24 -24.92
C GLY A 750 -33.10 -13.56 -23.72
N LEU A 751 -33.42 -12.29 -23.43
CA LEU A 751 -33.05 -11.62 -22.18
C LEU A 751 -33.95 -12.05 -21.02
N LEU A 752 -35.27 -12.11 -21.24
CA LEU A 752 -36.26 -12.54 -20.24
C LEU A 752 -36.07 -14.02 -19.87
N GLN A 753 -35.85 -14.91 -20.83
CA GLN A 753 -35.53 -16.33 -20.55
C GLN A 753 -34.23 -16.48 -19.74
N ARG A 754 -33.17 -15.72 -20.08
CA ARG A 754 -31.93 -15.67 -19.27
C ARG A 754 -32.11 -15.02 -17.90
N TYR A 755 -33.14 -14.19 -17.69
CA TYR A 755 -33.52 -13.70 -16.37
C TYR A 755 -34.26 -14.79 -15.57
N LEU A 756 -35.31 -15.38 -16.15
CA LEU A 756 -36.12 -16.42 -15.53
C LEU A 756 -35.29 -17.65 -15.14
N GLY A 757 -34.34 -18.09 -15.98
CA GLY A 757 -33.40 -19.17 -15.63
C GLY A 757 -32.51 -18.83 -14.43
N ARG A 758 -32.07 -17.57 -14.29
CA ARG A 758 -31.31 -17.09 -13.12
C ARG A 758 -32.18 -16.93 -11.87
N VAL A 759 -33.49 -16.72 -12.01
CA VAL A 759 -34.45 -16.77 -10.90
C VAL A 759 -34.68 -18.21 -10.45
N ALA A 760 -34.87 -19.16 -11.38
CA ALA A 760 -35.01 -20.59 -11.06
C ALA A 760 -33.78 -21.16 -10.32
N LEU A 761 -32.57 -20.82 -10.78
CA LEU A 761 -31.30 -21.16 -10.11
C LEU A 761 -31.14 -20.51 -8.72
N ARG A 762 -31.85 -19.42 -8.42
CA ARG A 762 -31.90 -18.82 -7.07
C ARG A 762 -32.95 -19.44 -6.15
N LEU A 763 -33.95 -20.12 -6.69
CA LEU A 763 -35.02 -20.77 -5.93
C LEU A 763 -34.70 -22.22 -5.54
N THR A 764 -33.71 -22.83 -6.19
CA THR A 764 -33.22 -24.19 -5.88
C THR A 764 -32.12 -24.23 -4.80
N LEU A 765 -31.62 -23.08 -4.35
CA LEU A 765 -30.66 -23.00 -3.24
C LEU A 765 -31.42 -22.93 -1.89
N PRO A 766 -31.06 -23.77 -0.89
CA PRO A 766 -31.76 -23.79 0.39
C PRO A 766 -31.53 -22.51 1.18
N ARG A 767 -32.62 -21.82 1.54
CA ARG A 767 -32.60 -20.64 2.42
C ARG A 767 -32.12 -21.05 3.81
N ARG A 768 -30.92 -20.61 4.23
CA ARG A 768 -30.51 -20.66 5.65
C ARG A 768 -31.23 -19.57 6.46
N PRO A 769 -31.62 -19.83 7.71
CA PRO A 769 -32.26 -18.84 8.57
C PRO A 769 -31.29 -17.75 9.00
N THR A 770 -31.77 -16.51 9.07
CA THR A 770 -31.03 -15.35 9.58
C THR A 770 -31.42 -15.08 11.03
N SER A 771 -30.56 -15.47 11.98
CA SER A 771 -30.68 -15.05 13.38
C SER A 771 -29.29 -15.00 14.03
N CYS A 772 -28.69 -13.81 14.03
CA CYS A 772 -27.52 -13.47 14.84
C CYS A 772 -27.76 -12.09 15.48
N SER A 773 -28.70 -12.08 16.41
CA SER A 773 -29.07 -10.97 17.30
C SER A 773 -29.83 -11.58 18.49
N GLN A 774 -29.85 -10.90 19.64
CA GLN A 774 -30.43 -11.37 20.91
C GLN A 774 -29.85 -12.71 21.43
N ARG A 775 -28.65 -12.66 22.02
CA ARG A 775 -28.33 -13.38 23.28
C ARG A 775 -27.04 -12.88 23.97
N ALA A 776 -27.00 -11.58 24.20
CA ALA A 776 -26.21 -10.94 25.24
C ALA A 776 -27.11 -9.86 25.88
N LEU A 777 -26.83 -9.49 27.14
CA LEU A 777 -27.75 -8.74 28.02
C LEU A 777 -29.02 -9.53 28.39
N ASP A 778 -28.86 -10.53 29.28
CA ASP A 778 -29.75 -10.64 30.43
C ASP A 778 -29.13 -11.46 31.57
N SER A 779 -29.64 -11.31 32.79
CA SER A 779 -29.22 -11.95 34.05
C SER A 779 -27.86 -11.51 34.68
N ARG A 780 -27.96 -10.61 35.66
CA ARG A 780 -27.02 -10.48 36.80
C ARG A 780 -27.87 -10.39 38.08
N SER A 781 -27.48 -11.09 39.15
CA SER A 781 -28.30 -11.34 40.36
C SER A 781 -29.52 -12.24 40.08
N SER A 782 -29.76 -13.33 40.80
CA SER A 782 -29.75 -13.43 42.27
C SER A 782 -29.71 -14.89 42.78
N TYR A 783 -29.69 -15.02 44.11
CA TYR A 783 -29.88 -16.22 44.94
C TYR A 783 -28.74 -17.23 45.14
N THR A 784 -28.78 -17.79 46.35
CA THR A 784 -27.79 -18.64 47.01
C THR A 784 -28.39 -20.01 47.34
N SER A 785 -27.49 -20.98 47.64
CA SER A 785 -27.78 -22.19 48.44
C SER A 785 -28.72 -23.27 47.86
N ALA A 786 -28.12 -24.31 47.27
CA ALA A 786 -28.42 -25.71 47.59
C ALA A 786 -27.19 -26.59 47.26
N MET A 787 -27.07 -27.74 47.93
CA MET A 787 -26.05 -28.78 47.65
C MET A 787 -26.74 -30.04 47.11
N GLU A 788 -26.05 -30.84 46.29
CA GLU A 788 -25.74 -32.26 46.59
C GLU A 788 -24.78 -32.92 45.56
N GLU A 789 -24.41 -34.17 45.84
CA GLU A 789 -23.18 -34.90 45.45
C GLU A 789 -23.08 -35.33 43.96
N ALA A 790 -21.93 -35.14 43.28
CA ALA A 790 -20.83 -36.13 43.03
C ALA A 790 -20.99 -37.00 41.74
N PRO A 791 -19.94 -37.69 41.18
CA PRO A 791 -18.57 -37.91 41.68
C PRO A 791 -17.41 -37.53 40.72
N VAL A 792 -16.17 -37.87 41.11
CA VAL A 792 -14.86 -37.49 40.53
C VAL A 792 -14.09 -38.77 40.11
N PRO A 793 -13.45 -38.85 38.92
CA PRO A 793 -12.00 -38.58 38.75
C PRO A 793 -11.58 -38.15 37.30
N ARG A 794 -10.32 -37.92 36.86
CA ARG A 794 -8.92 -38.05 37.36
C ARG A 794 -8.08 -36.80 36.96
N ASN A 795 -6.88 -36.62 37.53
CA ASN A 795 -5.91 -35.58 37.16
C ASN A 795 -4.96 -35.98 36.00
N PRO A 796 -4.42 -35.01 35.23
CA PRO A 796 -3.28 -35.19 34.31
C PRO A 796 -1.89 -35.05 35.01
N PRO A 797 -0.79 -35.51 34.37
CA PRO A 797 0.58 -35.44 34.92
C PRO A 797 1.26 -34.05 34.84
N PRO A 798 2.36 -33.81 35.59
CA PRO A 798 2.87 -32.46 35.89
C PRO A 798 3.94 -31.90 34.92
N LYS A 799 4.12 -30.57 34.95
CA LYS A 799 5.23 -29.84 34.29
C LYS A 799 6.49 -29.83 35.17
N PRO A 800 7.71 -29.83 34.60
CA PRO A 800 8.97 -29.76 35.35
C PRO A 800 9.22 -28.37 35.97
N LYS A 801 10.10 -28.32 36.99
CA LYS A 801 10.40 -27.13 37.80
C LYS A 801 11.51 -26.26 37.18
N ARG A 802 11.41 -24.93 37.35
CA ARG A 802 12.56 -24.03 37.24
C ARG A 802 13.47 -24.17 38.47
N THR A 803 14.77 -24.00 38.28
CA THR A 803 15.79 -23.84 39.34
C THR A 803 16.24 -22.38 39.42
N ASN A 804 16.58 -21.92 40.62
CA ASN A 804 16.94 -20.52 40.87
C ASN A 804 18.43 -20.22 40.59
N VAL A 805 18.72 -18.97 40.27
CA VAL A 805 20.07 -18.38 40.25
C VAL A 805 20.37 -17.78 41.64
N PRO A 806 21.58 -17.96 42.20
CA PRO A 806 22.00 -17.30 43.45
C PRO A 806 22.53 -15.87 43.21
N SER A 807 22.44 -15.03 44.24
CA SER A 807 22.79 -13.59 44.21
C SER A 807 24.27 -13.30 44.52
N ALA A 808 24.71 -12.08 44.18
CA ALA A 808 26.06 -11.57 44.44
C ALA A 808 26.25 -11.03 45.88
N PRO A 809 27.51 -10.82 46.31
CA PRO A 809 27.90 -9.81 47.32
C PRO A 809 28.27 -8.46 46.67
N ALA A 810 28.45 -7.42 47.47
CA ALA A 810 28.78 -6.05 47.04
C ALA A 810 29.99 -5.49 47.82
N ASP A 811 30.54 -4.36 47.39
CA ASP A 811 31.39 -3.47 48.21
C ASP A 811 31.34 -2.00 47.70
N TYR A 812 31.62 -1.05 48.61
CA TYR A 812 31.74 0.42 48.45
C TYR A 812 33.24 0.82 48.38
N PRO A 813 33.71 2.09 48.30
CA PRO A 813 33.06 3.44 48.42
C PRO A 813 33.01 4.23 47.09
N ASP A 814 32.19 5.28 46.89
CA ASP A 814 32.04 6.58 47.60
C ASP A 814 33.24 7.54 47.44
N ASP A 815 33.00 8.69 46.79
CA ASP A 815 33.80 9.91 46.95
C ASP A 815 32.97 11.14 46.52
N THR A 816 33.19 12.27 47.20
CA THR A 816 32.29 13.45 47.17
C THR A 816 32.80 14.60 46.30
N TYR A 817 31.92 15.50 45.84
CA TYR A 817 32.07 16.95 46.05
C TYR A 817 30.76 17.73 45.80
N SER A 818 30.66 18.93 46.38
CA SER A 818 29.47 19.81 46.37
C SER A 818 29.61 21.03 45.45
N ASP A 819 28.51 21.81 45.39
CA ASP A 819 28.39 23.29 45.20
C ASP A 819 27.27 23.58 44.16
N GLN A 820 26.14 24.26 44.41
CA GLN A 820 25.84 25.51 45.16
C GLN A 820 26.63 26.73 44.66
N ASP A 821 26.06 27.85 44.25
CA ASP A 821 24.65 28.30 44.15
C ASP A 821 24.55 29.31 42.98
N TYR A 822 23.33 29.66 42.54
CA TYR A 822 22.85 31.05 42.61
C TYR A 822 21.39 31.19 42.13
N SER A 823 20.52 31.64 43.03
CA SER A 823 19.18 32.15 42.71
C SER A 823 19.22 33.67 42.54
N MET A 824 18.39 34.25 41.67
CA MET A 824 17.69 35.53 41.91
C MET A 824 16.62 35.82 40.84
N SER A 825 15.41 36.14 41.31
CA SER A 825 14.27 36.76 40.60
C SER A 825 13.64 37.76 41.59
N PRO A 826 12.59 38.55 41.26
CA PRO A 826 11.95 38.92 39.98
C PRO A 826 11.82 40.46 39.83
N ILE A 827 10.95 40.97 38.93
CA ILE A 827 9.97 42.08 39.21
C ILE A 827 8.93 42.23 38.07
N ARG A 828 7.88 43.07 38.24
CA ARG A 828 6.58 43.05 37.51
C ARG A 828 6.21 44.39 36.81
N ARG A 829 5.17 44.34 35.96
CA ARG A 829 4.26 45.41 35.40
C ARG A 829 4.74 46.05 34.07
N GLY A 830 3.85 46.46 33.14
CA GLY A 830 2.36 46.37 33.09
C GLY A 830 1.70 47.04 31.85
N ARG A 831 0.35 46.99 31.78
CA ARG A 831 -0.64 47.57 30.79
C ARG A 831 -0.28 48.97 30.21
N GLN A 832 -0.82 49.50 29.07
CA GLN A 832 -2.23 49.50 28.59
C GLN A 832 -2.46 50.07 27.13
N HIS A 833 -3.70 49.91 26.60
CA HIS A 833 -4.34 50.22 25.28
C HIS A 833 -4.16 51.57 24.50
N ALA A 834 -4.54 51.54 23.19
CA ALA A 834 -5.44 52.47 22.41
C ALA A 834 -4.86 53.11 21.11
N ASN A 835 -5.60 53.60 20.06
CA ASN A 835 -6.88 53.26 19.37
C ASN A 835 -7.10 54.15 18.08
N ARG A 836 -8.01 53.77 17.14
CA ARG A 836 -8.64 54.55 16.00
C ARG A 836 -7.82 54.86 14.71
N GLN A 837 -8.28 54.54 13.48
CA GLN A 837 -9.29 55.15 12.52
C GLN A 837 -8.78 56.43 11.77
N SER A 838 -9.12 56.79 10.51
CA SER A 838 -9.83 56.18 9.33
C SER A 838 -9.87 57.16 8.11
N GLY A 839 -10.03 56.73 6.83
CA GLY A 839 -10.37 57.67 5.71
C GLY A 839 -10.41 57.12 4.25
N SER A 840 -11.27 57.69 3.38
CA SER A 840 -11.51 57.40 1.92
C SER A 840 -12.55 58.42 1.34
N PRO A 841 -12.96 58.44 0.04
CA PRO A 841 -12.32 58.26 -1.30
C PRO A 841 -12.34 59.62 -2.10
N PRO A 842 -12.36 59.77 -3.47
CA PRO A 842 -13.54 59.45 -4.35
C PRO A 842 -13.37 59.27 -5.91
N MET A 843 -14.46 58.83 -6.58
CA MET A 843 -14.94 59.10 -7.98
C MET A 843 -14.35 58.40 -9.25
N THR A 844 -15.12 58.46 -10.36
CA THR A 844 -15.17 57.52 -11.51
C THR A 844 -15.56 58.19 -12.85
N PRO A 845 -15.52 57.45 -14.00
CA PRO A 845 -16.66 57.48 -14.93
C PRO A 845 -17.07 56.11 -15.54
N THR A 846 -18.31 56.03 -16.08
CA THR A 846 -18.96 54.85 -16.73
C THR A 846 -18.75 54.83 -18.26
N TYR A 847 -19.19 53.88 -19.11
CA TYR A 847 -20.28 52.85 -19.11
C TYR A 847 -19.84 51.67 -20.04
N THR A 848 -20.54 50.58 -20.42
CA THR A 848 -21.96 50.20 -20.64
C THR A 848 -22.14 48.67 -20.49
N ALA A 849 -23.37 48.13 -20.35
CA ALA A 849 -23.63 46.75 -19.93
C ALA A 849 -24.26 45.77 -20.97
N PRO A 850 -23.97 44.45 -20.91
CA PRO A 850 -24.78 43.36 -21.46
C PRO A 850 -25.78 42.79 -20.43
N ARG A 851 -26.67 41.87 -20.86
CA ARG A 851 -27.75 41.29 -20.03
C ARG A 851 -27.21 40.51 -18.81
N GLN A 852 -27.72 40.82 -17.62
CA GLN A 852 -27.53 40.03 -16.41
C GLN A 852 -28.22 38.67 -16.50
N ALA A 853 -27.54 37.61 -16.05
CA ALA A 853 -28.21 36.40 -15.59
C ALA A 853 -28.96 36.69 -14.28
N LYS A 854 -30.05 35.96 -13.99
CA LYS A 854 -30.71 36.07 -12.69
C LYS A 854 -29.81 35.48 -11.62
N VAL A 855 -29.36 36.32 -10.69
CA VAL A 855 -28.65 35.90 -9.47
C VAL A 855 -29.53 34.87 -8.73
N PRO A 856 -28.99 33.71 -8.29
CA PRO A 856 -29.76 32.77 -7.50
C PRO A 856 -30.22 33.42 -6.19
N ILE A 857 -31.42 33.10 -5.72
CA ILE A 857 -32.00 33.80 -4.56
C ILE A 857 -31.31 33.49 -3.22
N ILE A 858 -30.41 32.50 -3.21
CA ILE A 858 -29.47 32.21 -2.10
C ILE A 858 -28.34 33.27 -2.05
N ASP A 859 -27.97 33.83 -3.21
CA ASP A 859 -26.88 34.80 -3.40
C ASP A 859 -27.39 36.24 -3.56
N ALA A 860 -28.71 36.43 -3.62
CA ALA A 860 -29.35 37.73 -3.67
C ALA A 860 -29.30 38.43 -2.29
N GLU A 861 -29.03 39.73 -2.28
CA GLU A 861 -29.10 40.54 -1.06
C GLU A 861 -30.54 40.52 -0.49
N PRO A 862 -30.74 40.05 0.76
CA PRO A 862 -32.04 40.05 1.40
C PRO A 862 -32.42 41.46 1.88
N GLU A 863 -33.69 41.82 1.78
CA GLU A 863 -34.19 43.12 2.25
C GLU A 863 -34.24 43.18 3.79
N THR A 864 -34.38 42.01 4.44
CA THR A 864 -34.25 41.85 5.89
C THR A 864 -33.44 40.60 6.20
N THR A 865 -32.54 40.67 7.18
CA THR A 865 -31.87 39.48 7.75
C THR A 865 -32.08 39.41 9.26
N ILE A 866 -32.66 38.32 9.75
CA ILE A 866 -32.64 37.95 11.17
C ILE A 866 -31.28 37.29 11.44
N GLY A 867 -30.35 38.04 12.04
CA GLY A 867 -28.98 37.58 12.29
C GLY A 867 -28.88 36.46 13.35
N ALA A 868 -27.77 35.71 13.33
CA ALA A 868 -27.62 34.47 14.12
C ALA A 868 -27.64 34.62 15.66
N ALA A 869 -27.50 35.84 16.19
CA ALA A 869 -27.65 36.13 17.62
C ALA A 869 -29.05 36.63 18.00
N VAL A 870 -29.99 36.68 17.05
CA VAL A 870 -31.33 37.22 17.24
C VAL A 870 -32.34 36.08 17.39
N LYS A 871 -33.20 36.20 18.40
CA LYS A 871 -34.41 35.37 18.57
C LYS A 871 -35.64 36.28 18.49
N MET A 872 -36.62 35.94 17.66
CA MET A 872 -37.86 36.70 17.48
C MET A 872 -39.09 35.83 17.68
N LYS A 873 -40.17 36.41 18.21
CA LYS A 873 -41.45 35.73 18.41
C LYS A 873 -42.63 36.60 17.98
N GLY A 874 -43.53 36.11 17.13
CA GLY A 874 -44.69 36.88 16.66
C GLY A 874 -45.32 36.38 15.35
N GLU A 875 -46.09 37.24 14.68
CA GLU A 875 -46.53 37.04 13.29
C GLU A 875 -45.72 37.96 12.37
N LEU A 876 -45.23 37.44 11.24
CA LEU A 876 -44.33 38.16 10.33
C LEU A 876 -44.79 38.02 8.87
N SER A 877 -44.80 39.16 8.17
CA SER A 877 -45.09 39.26 6.74
C SER A 877 -44.12 40.24 6.07
N PHE A 878 -43.89 40.05 4.77
CA PHE A 878 -43.00 40.85 3.92
C PHE A 878 -43.30 40.58 2.44
N ASP A 879 -42.81 41.41 1.52
CA ASP A 879 -43.11 41.29 0.08
C ASP A 879 -41.91 40.85 -0.79
N ARG A 880 -40.66 40.96 -0.31
CA ARG A 880 -39.45 40.60 -1.07
C ARG A 880 -38.70 39.40 -0.47
N LEU A 881 -37.46 39.55 -0.06
CA LEU A 881 -36.59 38.45 0.39
C LEU A 881 -36.22 38.63 1.87
N LEU A 882 -36.62 37.66 2.71
CA LEU A 882 -36.17 37.53 4.10
C LEU A 882 -35.11 36.43 4.20
N ARG A 883 -34.03 36.71 4.92
CA ARG A 883 -33.07 35.70 5.39
C ARG A 883 -33.20 35.50 6.89
N ILE A 884 -33.15 34.25 7.35
CA ILE A 884 -33.11 33.89 8.77
C ILE A 884 -31.85 33.06 9.02
N GLU A 885 -30.91 33.64 9.76
CA GLU A 885 -29.71 32.98 10.29
C GLU A 885 -29.81 32.73 11.81
N GLY A 886 -30.83 33.28 12.47
CA GLY A 886 -31.15 33.10 13.90
C GLY A 886 -32.45 32.33 14.13
N GLU A 887 -33.16 32.61 15.23
CA GLU A 887 -34.39 31.88 15.59
C GLU A 887 -35.66 32.74 15.39
N PHE A 888 -36.70 32.16 14.79
CA PHE A 888 -38.03 32.76 14.68
C PHE A 888 -39.11 31.77 15.15
N GLU A 889 -39.93 32.17 16.12
CA GLU A 889 -41.08 31.40 16.61
C GLU A 889 -42.40 32.13 16.30
N GLY A 890 -43.30 31.47 15.57
CA GLY A 890 -44.65 31.96 15.30
C GLY A 890 -45.04 31.86 13.83
N LYS A 891 -46.02 32.66 13.42
CA LYS A 891 -46.70 32.50 12.13
C LYS A 891 -46.03 33.33 11.04
N LEU A 892 -45.71 32.72 9.90
CA LEU A 892 -45.04 33.39 8.81
C LEU A 892 -45.84 33.22 7.50
N ASN A 893 -46.46 34.31 7.05
CA ASN A 893 -47.39 34.35 5.91
C ASN A 893 -47.05 35.52 4.99
N SER A 894 -46.55 35.24 3.78
CA SER A 894 -45.92 36.24 2.91
C SER A 894 -45.93 35.82 1.44
N LYS A 895 -46.05 36.80 0.52
CA LYS A 895 -45.95 36.61 -0.94
C LYS A 895 -44.52 36.74 -1.48
N GLY A 896 -43.54 36.86 -0.58
CA GLY A 896 -42.13 37.02 -0.86
C GLY A 896 -41.42 35.69 -1.07
N SER A 897 -40.15 35.63 -0.67
CA SER A 897 -39.31 34.45 -0.69
C SER A 897 -38.41 34.41 0.54
N LEU A 898 -38.03 33.21 0.98
CA LEU A 898 -37.41 32.96 2.27
C LEU A 898 -36.14 32.12 2.13
N VAL A 899 -35.08 32.53 2.82
CA VAL A 899 -33.85 31.74 2.98
C VAL A 899 -33.65 31.46 4.46
N ILE A 900 -33.68 30.19 4.86
CA ILE A 900 -33.26 29.73 6.18
C ILE A 900 -31.81 29.25 6.06
N GLY A 901 -30.87 30.04 6.56
CA GLY A 901 -29.43 29.76 6.51
C GLY A 901 -28.99 28.70 7.51
N THR A 902 -27.70 28.40 7.55
CA THR A 902 -27.13 27.22 8.26
C THR A 902 -27.31 27.27 9.78
N ARG A 903 -27.54 28.46 10.35
CA ARG A 903 -27.88 28.65 11.78
C ARG A 903 -29.36 29.01 12.01
N GLY A 904 -30.14 29.14 10.93
CA GLY A 904 -31.54 29.53 10.96
C GLY A 904 -32.44 28.42 11.48
N ALA A 905 -33.29 28.74 12.46
CA ALA A 905 -34.35 27.86 12.93
C ALA A 905 -35.71 28.59 12.94
N LEU A 906 -36.69 28.02 12.25
CA LEU A 906 -38.07 28.50 12.21
C LEU A 906 -39.00 27.51 12.93
N ILE A 907 -39.77 27.98 13.89
CA ILE A 907 -40.77 27.20 14.63
C ILE A 907 -42.15 27.80 14.36
N GLY A 908 -42.92 27.17 13.47
CA GLY A 908 -44.22 27.64 13.00
C GLY A 908 -44.46 27.32 11.52
N ASN A 909 -45.67 27.61 11.04
CA ASN A 909 -46.04 27.35 9.64
C ASN A 909 -45.50 28.44 8.70
N VAL A 910 -45.17 28.04 7.48
CA VAL A 910 -44.68 28.90 6.39
C VAL A 910 -45.67 28.83 5.23
N ASP A 911 -46.46 29.89 5.04
CA ASP A 911 -47.60 29.90 4.13
C ASP A 911 -47.49 30.98 3.01
N ASN A 912 -48.05 30.66 1.84
CA ASN A 912 -48.28 31.55 0.68
C ASN A 912 -47.03 32.09 -0.07
N MET A 913 -45.85 31.54 0.20
CA MET A 913 -44.58 31.99 -0.41
C MET A 913 -44.33 31.48 -1.83
N LYS A 914 -43.57 32.25 -2.61
CA LYS A 914 -43.13 31.87 -3.96
C LYS A 914 -41.99 30.87 -3.93
N GLU A 915 -40.84 31.24 -3.37
CA GLU A 915 -39.72 30.32 -3.21
C GLU A 915 -39.19 30.30 -1.76
N VAL A 916 -38.95 29.11 -1.24
CA VAL A 916 -38.33 28.88 0.06
C VAL A 916 -37.10 27.99 -0.10
N TYR A 917 -35.98 28.44 0.46
CA TYR A 917 -34.72 27.71 0.48
C TYR A 917 -34.33 27.46 1.93
N VAL A 918 -33.93 26.23 2.23
CA VAL A 918 -33.34 25.85 3.52
C VAL A 918 -31.96 25.26 3.20
N THR A 919 -30.91 25.91 3.72
CA THR A 919 -29.51 25.60 3.43
C THR A 919 -28.81 25.30 4.76
N GLY A 920 -28.94 24.05 5.23
CA GLY A 920 -28.48 23.58 6.54
C GLY A 920 -29.32 24.00 7.75
N GLY A 921 -30.23 24.96 7.59
CA GLY A 921 -31.16 25.37 8.63
C GLY A 921 -32.30 24.37 8.90
N ARG A 922 -33.19 24.73 9.83
CA ARG A 922 -34.29 23.88 10.31
C ARG A 922 -35.65 24.60 10.31
N ILE A 923 -36.70 23.88 9.90
CA ILE A 923 -38.11 24.28 10.07
C ILE A 923 -38.84 23.24 10.93
N VAL A 924 -39.67 23.71 11.86
CA VAL A 924 -40.59 22.89 12.66
C VAL A 924 -42.00 23.47 12.50
N GLY A 925 -42.80 22.88 11.62
CA GLY A 925 -44.11 23.37 11.19
C GLY A 925 -44.44 22.98 9.75
N ASN A 926 -45.68 23.20 9.33
CA ASN A 926 -46.11 22.87 7.96
C ASN A 926 -45.64 23.95 6.97
N VAL A 927 -45.34 23.55 5.73
CA VAL A 927 -44.80 24.43 4.68
C VAL A 927 -45.68 24.36 3.42
N ASN A 928 -46.41 25.44 3.12
CA ASN A 928 -47.38 25.53 2.03
C ASN A 928 -46.98 26.65 1.04
N VAL A 929 -46.20 26.31 0.01
CA VAL A 929 -45.43 27.28 -0.82
C VAL A 929 -45.38 26.86 -2.30
N GLU A 930 -45.10 27.76 -3.24
CA GLU A 930 -45.03 27.36 -4.66
C GLU A 930 -43.79 26.50 -4.96
N LYS A 931 -42.62 26.86 -4.41
CA LYS A 931 -41.34 26.18 -4.64
C LYS A 931 -40.55 26.04 -3.34
N LEU A 932 -40.10 24.81 -3.06
CA LEU A 932 -39.25 24.49 -1.91
C LEU A 932 -37.93 23.85 -2.36
N VAL A 933 -36.81 24.26 -1.75
CA VAL A 933 -35.47 23.74 -2.05
C VAL A 933 -34.73 23.47 -0.74
N LEU A 934 -34.36 22.20 -0.50
CA LEU A 934 -33.62 21.76 0.69
C LEU A 934 -32.20 21.34 0.30
N ARG A 935 -31.20 21.92 0.96
CA ARG A 935 -29.76 21.69 0.71
C ARG A 935 -28.96 21.65 2.02
N ASP A 936 -27.70 21.23 1.91
CA ASP A 936 -26.68 21.38 2.95
C ASP A 936 -27.08 20.78 4.32
N LYS A 937 -27.77 19.63 4.31
CA LYS A 937 -28.33 18.93 5.49
C LYS A 937 -29.53 19.61 6.17
N ALA A 938 -30.25 20.46 5.42
CA ALA A 938 -31.49 21.10 5.85
C ALA A 938 -32.54 20.12 6.42
N GLN A 939 -33.30 20.59 7.41
CA GLN A 939 -34.25 19.75 8.15
C GLN A 939 -35.67 20.36 8.19
N ILE A 940 -36.70 19.57 7.89
CA ILE A 940 -38.11 19.96 8.06
C ILE A 940 -38.86 18.92 8.89
N PHE A 941 -39.50 19.38 9.96
CA PHE A 941 -40.37 18.59 10.83
C PHE A 941 -41.81 19.13 10.69
N GLY A 942 -42.59 18.54 9.78
CA GLY A 942 -43.93 19.01 9.42
C GLY A 942 -44.33 18.57 8.01
N ASN A 943 -45.61 18.78 7.65
CA ASN A 943 -46.10 18.42 6.32
C ASN A 943 -45.74 19.50 5.29
N ILE A 944 -45.47 19.08 4.05
CA ILE A 944 -45.09 19.95 2.94
C ILE A 944 -46.16 19.87 1.85
N THR A 945 -46.68 21.02 1.41
CA THR A 945 -47.54 21.14 0.22
C THR A 945 -46.90 22.13 -0.74
N ALA A 946 -46.52 21.71 -1.95
CA ALA A 946 -45.85 22.61 -2.90
C ALA A 946 -46.05 22.26 -4.38
N LYS A 947 -45.86 23.23 -5.28
CA LYS A 947 -45.92 22.99 -6.74
C LYS A 947 -44.64 22.33 -7.25
N THR A 948 -43.50 22.67 -6.64
CA THR A 948 -42.19 22.08 -6.95
C THR A 948 -41.36 21.91 -5.67
N VAL A 949 -40.62 20.79 -5.59
CA VAL A 949 -39.70 20.51 -4.48
C VAL A 949 -38.38 19.97 -5.05
N LYS A 950 -37.25 20.52 -4.60
CA LYS A 950 -35.92 19.90 -4.74
C LYS A 950 -35.40 19.54 -3.36
N ILE A 951 -34.95 18.30 -3.19
CA ILE A 951 -34.25 17.83 -1.98
C ILE A 951 -32.89 17.29 -2.42
N GLU A 952 -31.81 17.77 -1.83
CA GLU A 952 -30.45 17.25 -2.03
C GLU A 952 -30.12 16.16 -0.99
N PRO A 953 -29.06 15.35 -1.19
CA PRO A 953 -28.68 14.31 -0.24
C PRO A 953 -28.49 14.82 1.19
N GLU A 954 -28.62 13.91 2.17
CA GLU A 954 -28.49 14.16 3.61
C GLU A 954 -29.50 15.17 4.23
N CYS A 955 -30.39 15.77 3.45
CA CYS A 955 -31.50 16.59 3.97
C CYS A 955 -32.59 15.70 4.62
N ILE A 956 -33.18 16.18 5.72
CA ILE A 956 -34.14 15.44 6.55
C ILE A 956 -35.56 16.02 6.38
N VAL A 957 -36.55 15.18 6.10
CA VAL A 957 -37.97 15.55 6.13
C VAL A 957 -38.75 14.54 6.97
N VAL A 958 -39.46 15.02 7.99
CA VAL A 958 -40.33 14.23 8.87
C VAL A 958 -41.75 14.76 8.77
N GLY A 959 -42.55 14.18 7.87
CA GLY A 959 -43.94 14.55 7.62
C GLY A 959 -44.46 13.99 6.29
N ARG A 960 -45.70 14.33 5.91
CA ARG A 960 -46.25 13.97 4.59
C ARG A 960 -45.92 15.05 3.57
N ILE A 961 -45.44 14.66 2.39
CA ILE A 961 -45.17 15.56 1.27
C ILE A 961 -46.28 15.42 0.21
N ASN A 962 -46.85 16.53 -0.23
CA ASN A 962 -47.86 16.61 -1.27
C ASN A 962 -47.35 17.58 -2.36
N VAL A 963 -46.77 17.04 -3.43
CA VAL A 963 -46.26 17.86 -4.55
C VAL A 963 -47.27 17.86 -5.68
N ASN A 964 -47.93 18.99 -5.94
CA ASN A 964 -49.00 19.06 -6.95
C ASN A 964 -49.16 20.48 -7.57
N PRO A 965 -49.63 20.60 -8.83
CA PRO A 965 -49.74 21.89 -9.52
C PRO A 965 -50.72 22.91 -8.89
N GLN A 966 -51.66 22.45 -8.08
CA GLN A 966 -52.72 23.23 -7.42
C GLN A 966 -52.35 23.69 -6.01
N ALA A 967 -51.14 23.36 -5.52
CA ALA A 967 -50.64 23.82 -4.22
C ALA A 967 -50.78 25.36 -4.08
N PRO A 968 -51.22 25.90 -2.93
CA PRO A 968 -51.26 25.26 -1.61
C PRO A 968 -52.43 24.31 -1.34
N GLU A 969 -53.37 24.11 -2.28
CA GLU A 969 -54.40 23.07 -2.10
C GLU A 969 -53.78 21.65 -2.21
N ARG A 970 -54.34 20.71 -1.45
CA ARG A 970 -53.79 19.35 -1.27
C ARG A 970 -54.62 18.38 -2.11
N ILE A 971 -53.98 17.51 -2.89
CA ILE A 971 -54.70 16.45 -3.63
C ILE A 971 -54.58 15.09 -2.94
N ASN A 972 -55.61 14.25 -3.05
CA ASN A 972 -55.55 12.85 -2.61
C ASN A 972 -54.95 11.92 -3.69
N GLU A 973 -54.85 10.63 -3.39
CA GLU A 973 -54.33 9.58 -4.29
C GLU A 973 -55.15 9.40 -5.59
N LYS A 974 -56.36 9.97 -5.66
CA LYS A 974 -57.22 9.98 -6.86
C LYS A 974 -57.07 11.27 -7.68
N GLY A 975 -56.29 12.24 -7.22
CA GLY A 975 -56.15 13.56 -7.83
C GLY A 975 -57.28 14.55 -7.49
N GLU A 976 -58.12 14.24 -6.50
CA GLU A 976 -59.20 15.13 -6.05
C GLU A 976 -58.66 16.11 -5.00
N ILE A 977 -59.10 17.38 -5.06
CA ILE A 977 -58.79 18.38 -4.03
C ILE A 977 -59.41 17.97 -2.69
N VAL A 978 -58.55 17.84 -1.68
CA VAL A 978 -58.93 17.64 -0.28
C VAL A 978 -59.01 19.00 0.38
N LYS A 979 -60.20 19.33 0.90
CA LYS A 979 -60.32 20.37 1.92
C LYS A 979 -59.87 19.76 3.23
N ASP A 980 -58.96 20.42 3.94
CA ASP A 980 -58.58 19.99 5.28
C ASP A 980 -59.81 20.12 6.20
N ASP A 981 -60.38 18.98 6.62
CA ASP A 981 -61.46 18.95 7.60
C ASP A 981 -60.99 19.48 8.96
N ALA A 982 -61.94 20.00 9.74
CA ALA A 982 -61.66 20.56 11.07
C ALA A 982 -61.07 19.49 12.02
N PRO A 983 -60.29 19.89 13.05
CA PRO A 983 -59.61 18.94 13.93
C PRO A 983 -60.60 18.26 14.89
N ASP A 984 -61.18 17.15 14.45
CA ASP A 984 -61.89 16.20 15.34
C ASP A 984 -60.88 15.61 16.35
N GLY A 985 -61.12 15.92 17.62
CA GLY A 985 -60.31 15.40 18.72
C GLY A 985 -61.04 14.30 19.48
N THR A 986 -60.41 13.13 19.60
CA THR A 986 -60.46 12.27 20.80
C THR A 986 -59.29 11.28 20.80
#